data_AF-A0A9R1CS62-F1
#
_entry.id   AF-A0A9R1CS62-F1
#
_cell.length_a   1.000
_cell.length_b   1.000
_cell.length_c   1.000
_cell.angle_alpha   90.00
_cell.angle_beta   90.00
_cell.angle_gamma   90.00
#
_symmetry.space_group_name_H-M   'P 1'
#
loop_
_entity.id
_entity.type
_entity.pdbx_description
1 polymer ?
#
loop_
_entity_poly.entity_id
_entity_poly.type
_entity_poly.pdbx_seq_one_letter_code
_entity_poly.pdbx_strand_id
1 'polypeptide(L)'
;MSYEHQNAGTGLKKIEWREIFNHAYSTSLEFSTGDALPRGSIVSSIKTITTNIGDNGSAAKAIKKAVQNGQLKKADGKYSVVYEGAGTGEIRKSLTEKLQAMMKNGENAVIKAPTSSGKTHAASTKRWRSCEDTTGGQPVILLSGTTDARDDAFSKSESSSASAKRLYGRGDACPVARGDYDSHNDKENGSITAPDGREPSKWFRDMCDGRGLPLSVAHGEFKRRCDGQMPCCDEDDCRSSTQWEGIPINDDDEVRYDVLHATHNFAQVPRLVEDCNVIIDERPDFTIDMTKIELEKTVNSYLTEIDAPIQRWEDLAVRVVGGIGTDEALSEVRDTLEAPDAEWFQCNSDAHALTPGIVKALISAEERNHDRWVGEVRHEYPVLNGGYDGPKHEVIIRIVIDDDYRLRLIQSIPDFYEARSVVGLDAHPTMPKWKAYTTPSIDSEQIVSSENLHRWRRNQRDLHIVQVGDNKNTWTNNGYNHNKVGIICDELSRKYGDDFRTGVTANTFESDLHDQLCDSGIDSPDTIHFGAEKSIEDFSSERIGLIAGCISPSSDHIKDWLALFDKSAIPKREIDEDYRGQSWVGPDADLAESILGDIQRDGVLQACGRYARSPQDPDDEATVYVMTNVLPDEYVDEKIDDVIPFGKKQKQILSHLVESGGQETASEIKERIPISVSKNHIYTTFRKFSDQPFLNVEEEAGPYNAHLFSADYAPSGVLDI
;
A
#
# COMPACT_ATOMS: atom_id res chain seq x y z
N MET A 1 -5.36 -45.78 43.33
CA MET A 1 -4.74 -47.10 43.15
C MET A 1 -3.24 -46.92 43.24
N SER A 2 -2.59 -47.59 44.21
CA SER A 2 -1.14 -47.57 44.41
C SER A 2 -0.41 -48.28 43.27
N TYR A 3 0.77 -47.79 42.89
CA TYR A 3 1.71 -48.60 42.13
C TYR A 3 3.12 -48.48 42.71
N GLU A 4 3.64 -49.64 43.11
CA GLU A 4 4.96 -49.92 43.66
C GLU A 4 6.06 -49.87 42.59
N HIS A 5 7.29 -49.69 43.09
CA HIS A 5 8.54 -49.83 42.36
C HIS A 5 8.67 -51.14 41.59
N GLN A 6 9.06 -51.03 40.31
CA GLN A 6 9.93 -52.01 39.66
C GLN A 6 11.12 -51.28 39.05
N ASN A 7 12.30 -51.88 39.23
CA ASN A 7 13.58 -51.39 38.76
C ASN A 7 14.20 -52.40 37.79
N ALA A 8 14.93 -51.86 36.81
CA ALA A 8 15.92 -52.47 35.92
C ALA A 8 15.47 -53.37 34.75
N GLY A 9 15.67 -52.85 33.53
CA GLY A 9 15.73 -53.60 32.28
C GLY A 9 16.21 -52.70 31.14
N THR A 10 17.49 -52.81 30.80
CA THR A 10 18.19 -52.07 29.76
C THR A 10 17.58 -52.28 28.37
N GLY A 11 16.93 -51.23 27.89
CA GLY A 11 16.41 -51.10 26.53
C GLY A 11 15.89 -49.69 26.39
N LEU A 12 16.79 -48.72 26.20
CA LEU A 12 16.45 -47.33 25.92
C LEU A 12 15.65 -47.29 24.60
N LYS A 13 14.33 -47.47 24.70
CA LYS A 13 13.42 -46.93 23.71
C LYS A 13 13.69 -45.44 23.69
N LYS A 14 14.12 -44.95 22.53
CA LYS A 14 14.21 -43.53 22.20
C LYS A 14 12.85 -42.92 22.54
N ILE A 15 12.75 -42.29 23.71
CA ILE A 15 11.58 -41.50 24.05
C ILE A 15 11.75 -40.23 23.22
N GLU A 16 10.98 -40.12 22.14
CA GLU A 16 10.84 -38.93 21.33
C GLU A 16 10.20 -37.84 22.21
N TRP A 17 11.04 -37.10 22.95
CA TRP A 17 10.63 -36.03 23.86
C TRP A 17 9.79 -34.95 23.19
N ARG A 18 9.87 -34.84 21.87
CA ARG A 18 8.98 -34.00 21.06
C ARG A 18 7.51 -34.39 21.24
N GLU A 19 7.18 -35.68 21.35
CA GLU A 19 5.80 -36.14 21.54
C GLU A 19 5.28 -35.92 22.96
N ILE A 20 6.13 -36.05 23.99
CA ILE A 20 5.74 -35.78 25.39
C ILE A 20 5.65 -34.27 25.65
N PHE A 21 6.53 -33.47 25.06
CA PHE A 21 6.46 -32.02 25.09
C PHE A 21 5.22 -31.53 24.33
N ASN A 22 4.93 -32.10 23.15
CA ASN A 22 3.67 -31.87 22.45
C ASN A 22 2.47 -32.36 23.25
N HIS A 23 2.59 -33.44 24.03
CA HIS A 23 1.51 -33.91 24.89
C HIS A 23 1.25 -32.95 26.05
N ALA A 24 2.29 -32.47 26.75
CA ALA A 24 2.17 -31.48 27.83
C ALA A 24 1.74 -30.08 27.33
N TYR A 25 2.21 -29.70 26.13
CA TYR A 25 1.72 -28.56 25.36
C TYR A 25 0.23 -28.73 25.01
N SER A 26 -0.19 -29.91 24.57
CA SER A 26 -1.58 -30.23 24.19
C SER A 26 -2.54 -30.47 25.37
N THR A 27 -2.05 -30.73 26.59
CA THR A 27 -2.89 -31.12 27.74
C THR A 27 -2.92 -30.13 28.90
N SER A 28 -2.10 -29.06 28.90
CA SER A 28 -2.10 -28.08 30.01
C SER A 28 -1.71 -26.64 29.62
N LEU A 29 -1.33 -26.39 28.36
CA LEU A 29 -0.94 -25.06 27.86
C LEU A 29 -1.68 -24.78 26.55
N GLU A 30 -2.99 -24.55 26.64
CA GLU A 30 -3.70 -23.92 25.53
C GLU A 30 -3.35 -22.44 25.52
N PHE A 31 -2.43 -22.05 24.63
CA PHE A 31 -2.34 -20.67 24.17
C PHE A 31 -3.62 -20.33 23.42
N SER A 32 -4.12 -19.09 23.55
CA SER A 32 -5.21 -18.67 22.70
C SER A 32 -4.71 -18.70 21.25
N THR A 33 -5.52 -19.23 20.32
CA THR A 33 -5.16 -19.33 18.91
C THR A 33 -4.76 -17.94 18.39
N GLY A 34 -3.47 -17.75 18.07
CA GLY A 34 -2.94 -16.48 17.59
C GLY A 34 -2.14 -15.67 18.61
N ASP A 35 -1.61 -16.26 19.68
CA ASP A 35 -0.57 -15.64 20.50
C ASP A 35 0.79 -16.26 20.16
N ALA A 36 1.68 -15.47 19.57
CA ALA A 36 3.06 -15.85 19.40
C ALA A 36 3.79 -15.69 20.72
N LEU A 37 4.49 -16.74 21.11
CA LEU A 37 5.39 -16.69 22.24
C LEU A 37 6.50 -15.66 21.95
N PRO A 38 6.69 -14.62 22.78
CA PRO A 38 7.66 -13.58 22.48
C PRO A 38 9.07 -14.18 22.48
N ARG A 39 9.88 -13.82 21.48
CA ARG A 39 11.33 -13.78 21.67
C ARG A 39 11.67 -12.60 22.57
N GLY A 40 11.52 -12.84 23.87
CA GLY A 40 12.00 -11.95 24.91
C GLY A 40 12.51 -12.79 26.06
N SER A 41 13.76 -13.28 25.98
CA SER A 41 14.47 -14.12 26.95
C SER A 41 13.78 -15.41 27.46
N ILE A 42 12.46 -15.53 27.51
CA ILE A 42 11.74 -16.58 28.25
C ILE A 42 11.59 -17.83 27.40
N VAL A 43 11.23 -17.70 26.13
CA VAL A 43 11.03 -18.87 25.25
C VAL A 43 12.37 -19.36 24.74
N SER A 44 13.31 -18.45 24.44
CA SER A 44 14.70 -18.82 24.23
C SER A 44 15.31 -19.39 25.50
N SER A 45 15.05 -18.85 26.70
CA SER A 45 15.49 -19.51 27.95
C SER A 45 14.80 -20.84 28.17
N ILE A 46 13.51 -21.00 27.89
CA ILE A 46 12.78 -22.26 28.09
C ILE A 46 13.23 -23.29 27.05
N LYS A 47 13.36 -22.93 25.77
CA LYS A 47 13.98 -23.76 24.72
C LYS A 47 15.41 -24.09 25.11
N THR A 48 16.28 -23.12 25.39
CA THR A 48 17.69 -23.32 25.78
C THR A 48 17.82 -24.14 27.06
N ILE A 49 16.96 -23.95 28.06
CA ILE A 49 16.89 -24.76 29.28
C ILE A 49 16.42 -26.18 28.94
N THR A 50 15.47 -26.36 28.03
CA THR A 50 14.94 -27.70 27.67
C THR A 50 15.79 -28.45 26.65
N THR A 51 16.53 -27.78 25.76
CA THR A 51 17.53 -28.39 24.88
C THR A 51 18.85 -28.65 25.58
N ASN A 52 19.28 -27.81 26.54
CA ASN A 52 20.53 -28.03 27.28
C ASN A 52 20.36 -28.83 28.57
N ILE A 53 19.15 -28.94 29.14
CA ILE A 53 18.91 -29.61 30.42
C ILE A 53 17.72 -30.56 30.28
N GLY A 54 17.99 -31.84 30.04
CA GLY A 54 16.99 -32.90 29.89
C GLY A 54 16.19 -33.25 31.15
N ASP A 55 15.80 -32.28 31.98
CA ASP A 55 15.04 -32.48 33.23
C ASP A 55 13.77 -31.61 33.31
N ASN A 56 12.62 -32.28 33.36
CA ASN A 56 11.27 -31.73 33.56
C ASN A 56 11.17 -30.80 34.78
N GLY A 57 11.98 -31.00 35.82
CA GLY A 57 12.03 -30.15 37.00
C GLY A 57 12.52 -28.72 36.71
N SER A 58 13.39 -28.56 35.73
CA SER A 58 13.95 -27.26 35.33
C SER A 58 12.95 -26.44 34.50
N ALA A 59 12.21 -27.10 33.60
CA ALA A 59 11.12 -26.47 32.85
C ALA A 59 9.99 -25.99 33.78
N ALA A 60 9.59 -26.82 34.74
CA ALA A 60 8.58 -26.44 35.75
C ALA A 60 9.03 -25.26 36.63
N LYS A 61 10.33 -25.21 36.99
CA LYS A 61 10.92 -24.06 37.71
C LYS A 61 10.95 -22.80 36.84
N ALA A 62 11.26 -22.92 35.55
CA ALA A 62 11.26 -21.79 34.62
C ALA A 62 9.85 -21.21 34.44
N ILE A 63 8.82 -22.04 34.25
CA ILE A 63 7.42 -21.61 34.17
C ILE A 63 6.98 -20.97 35.48
N LYS A 64 7.30 -21.57 36.64
CA LYS A 64 6.97 -20.99 37.95
C LYS A 64 7.65 -19.64 38.17
N LYS A 65 8.91 -19.50 37.74
CA LYS A 65 9.67 -18.24 37.80
C LYS A 65 9.07 -17.18 36.87
N ALA A 66 8.67 -17.55 35.66
CA ALA A 66 7.98 -16.64 34.73
C ALA A 66 6.64 -16.15 35.29
N VAL A 67 5.87 -17.01 35.98
CA VAL A 67 4.65 -16.60 36.68
C VAL A 67 4.94 -15.66 37.85
N GLN A 68 5.96 -15.96 38.65
CA GLN A 68 6.38 -15.10 39.76
C GLN A 68 6.88 -13.73 39.30
N ASN A 69 7.53 -13.69 38.15
CA ASN A 69 8.01 -12.47 37.51
C ASN A 69 6.89 -11.70 36.78
N GLY A 70 5.65 -12.19 36.81
CA GLY A 70 4.52 -11.56 36.12
C GLY A 70 4.56 -11.69 34.60
N GLN A 71 5.43 -12.54 34.05
CA GLN A 71 5.59 -12.77 32.61
C GLN A 71 4.58 -13.80 32.07
N LEU A 72 4.04 -14.63 32.96
CA LEU A 72 2.92 -15.55 32.69
C LEU A 72 1.82 -15.33 33.74
N LYS A 73 0.56 -15.30 33.31
CA LYS A 73 -0.60 -15.31 34.20
C LYS A 73 -1.19 -16.72 34.23
N LYS A 74 -1.43 -17.26 35.41
CA LYS A 74 -2.12 -18.54 35.59
C LYS A 74 -3.61 -18.28 35.88
N ALA A 75 -4.50 -18.80 35.05
CA ALA A 75 -5.95 -18.75 35.25
C ALA A 75 -6.57 -20.09 34.82
N ASP A 76 -7.45 -20.68 35.64
CA ASP A 76 -8.20 -21.91 35.35
C ASP A 76 -7.36 -23.10 34.84
N GLY A 77 -6.16 -23.26 35.41
CA GLY A 77 -5.22 -24.33 35.02
C GLY A 77 -4.45 -24.06 33.72
N LYS A 78 -4.73 -22.94 33.03
CA LYS A 78 -4.01 -22.47 31.84
C LYS A 78 -3.02 -21.37 32.21
N TYR A 79 -1.99 -21.20 31.37
CA TYR A 79 -1.03 -20.11 31.48
C TYR A 79 -1.12 -19.25 30.22
N SER A 80 -1.27 -17.93 30.38
CA SER A 80 -1.20 -16.97 29.29
C SER A 80 0.03 -16.08 29.45
N VAL A 81 0.62 -15.65 28.35
CA VAL A 81 1.70 -14.65 28.40
C VAL A 81 1.11 -13.31 28.80
N VAL A 82 1.82 -12.58 29.66
CA VAL A 82 1.47 -11.20 30.02
C VAL A 82 2.28 -10.29 29.12
N TYR A 83 1.60 -9.62 28.20
CA TYR A 83 2.20 -8.58 27.37
C TYR A 83 1.94 -7.21 28.00
N GLU A 84 2.88 -6.29 27.81
CA GLU A 84 2.53 -4.87 27.87
C GLU A 84 1.85 -4.51 26.56
N GLY A 85 0.55 -4.21 26.59
CA GLY A 85 -0.26 -3.91 25.40
C GLY A 85 -1.17 -5.05 24.96
N ALA A 86 -1.82 -4.88 23.80
CA ALA A 86 -2.76 -5.87 23.26
C ALA A 86 -2.04 -7.04 22.58
N GLY A 87 -2.55 -8.27 22.78
CA GLY A 87 -2.06 -9.46 22.08
C GLY A 87 -2.57 -9.55 20.64
N THR A 88 -1.88 -10.32 19.78
CA THR A 88 -2.33 -10.52 18.38
C THR A 88 -3.71 -11.20 18.32
N GLY A 89 -3.99 -12.16 19.22
CA GLY A 89 -5.32 -12.77 19.33
C GLY A 89 -6.41 -11.77 19.69
N GLU A 90 -6.13 -10.82 20.59
CA GLU A 90 -7.06 -9.76 21.00
C GLU A 90 -7.36 -8.79 19.85
N ILE A 91 -6.33 -8.39 19.09
CA ILE A 91 -6.47 -7.54 17.90
C ILE A 91 -7.36 -8.21 16.85
N ARG A 92 -7.09 -9.48 16.52
CA ARG A 92 -7.86 -10.26 15.54
C ARG A 92 -9.32 -10.45 15.97
N LYS A 93 -9.52 -10.71 17.26
CA LYS A 93 -10.85 -10.85 17.85
C LYS A 93 -11.63 -9.52 17.79
N SER A 94 -11.02 -8.43 18.24
CA SER A 94 -11.64 -7.09 18.21
C SER A 94 -12.00 -6.65 16.80
N LEU A 95 -11.11 -6.89 15.83
CA LEU A 95 -11.39 -6.67 14.40
C LEU A 95 -12.61 -7.47 13.94
N THR A 96 -12.69 -8.77 14.24
CA THR A 96 -13.81 -9.62 13.84
C THR A 96 -15.12 -9.17 14.49
N GLU A 97 -15.11 -8.87 15.78
CA GLU A 97 -16.29 -8.41 16.53
C GLU A 97 -16.81 -7.08 16.00
N LYS A 98 -15.92 -6.12 15.70
CA LYS A 98 -16.31 -4.82 15.10
C LYS A 98 -16.86 -4.98 13.70
N LEU A 99 -16.20 -5.78 12.85
CA LEU A 99 -16.68 -6.06 11.50
C LEU A 99 -18.09 -6.65 11.52
N GLN A 100 -18.35 -7.61 12.41
CA GLN A 100 -19.69 -8.19 12.60
C GLN A 100 -20.70 -7.19 13.15
N ALA A 101 -20.32 -6.35 14.11
CA ALA A 101 -21.22 -5.35 14.68
C ALA A 101 -21.66 -4.31 13.64
N MET A 102 -20.72 -3.80 12.84
CA MET A 102 -21.00 -2.83 11.78
C MET A 102 -21.97 -3.37 10.73
N MET A 103 -21.67 -4.56 10.20
CA MET A 103 -22.58 -5.21 9.26
C MET A 103 -23.94 -5.47 9.92
N LYS A 104 -23.98 -6.02 11.14
CA LYS A 104 -25.25 -6.27 11.83
C LYS A 104 -26.13 -5.03 11.92
N ASN A 105 -25.54 -3.87 12.19
CA ASN A 105 -26.25 -2.61 12.37
C ASN A 105 -26.49 -1.83 11.08
N GLY A 106 -25.92 -2.26 9.94
CA GLY A 106 -25.95 -1.48 8.68
C GLY A 106 -25.15 -0.19 8.77
N GLU A 107 -24.07 -0.19 9.57
CA GLU A 107 -23.24 0.99 9.80
C GLU A 107 -22.16 1.15 8.72
N ASN A 108 -21.86 2.41 8.37
CA ASN A 108 -20.78 2.77 7.46
C ASN A 108 -19.59 3.25 8.27
N ALA A 109 -18.47 2.53 8.25
CA ALA A 109 -17.29 2.91 9.02
C ALA A 109 -15.98 2.35 8.47
N VAL A 110 -14.87 3.01 8.79
CA VAL A 110 -13.51 2.53 8.54
C VAL A 110 -12.93 1.98 9.83
N ILE A 111 -12.67 0.68 9.87
CA ILE A 111 -11.97 0.05 10.97
C ILE A 111 -10.48 0.33 10.82
N LYS A 112 -9.93 1.13 11.74
CA LYS A 112 -8.49 1.37 11.86
C LYS A 112 -7.82 0.11 12.42
N ALA A 113 -7.25 -0.70 11.54
CA ALA A 113 -6.61 -1.97 11.88
C ALA A 113 -5.18 -2.01 11.33
N PRO A 114 -4.16 -2.28 12.16
CA PRO A 114 -2.77 -2.20 11.74
C PRO A 114 -2.44 -3.29 10.69
N THR A 115 -1.39 -3.07 9.91
CA THR A 115 -0.84 -4.11 9.03
C THR A 115 -0.52 -5.36 9.85
N SER A 116 -0.79 -6.55 9.29
CA SER A 116 -0.67 -7.86 9.95
C SER A 116 -1.72 -8.22 11.01
N SER A 117 -2.73 -7.37 11.23
CA SER A 117 -3.87 -7.69 12.11
C SER A 117 -4.79 -8.79 11.57
N GLY A 118 -4.63 -9.21 10.31
CA GLY A 118 -5.50 -10.20 9.68
C GLY A 118 -6.79 -9.62 9.08
N LYS A 119 -6.79 -8.35 8.66
CA LYS A 119 -7.89 -7.64 7.97
C LYS A 119 -8.56 -8.51 6.90
N THR A 120 -7.80 -8.84 5.87
CA THR A 120 -8.24 -9.64 4.72
C THR A 120 -8.67 -11.03 5.16
N HIS A 121 -7.94 -11.68 6.08
CA HIS A 121 -8.29 -13.01 6.59
C HIS A 121 -9.65 -13.02 7.31
N ALA A 122 -9.93 -12.02 8.16
CA ALA A 122 -11.17 -11.92 8.93
C ALA A 122 -12.40 -11.79 8.01
N ALA A 123 -12.28 -10.99 6.94
CA ALA A 123 -13.32 -10.85 5.94
C ALA A 123 -13.48 -12.11 5.07
N SER A 124 -12.39 -12.75 4.66
CA SER A 124 -12.37 -13.80 3.63
C SER A 124 -12.73 -15.20 4.13
N THR A 125 -12.43 -15.52 5.38
CA THR A 125 -12.50 -16.92 5.88
C THR A 125 -13.79 -17.26 6.63
N LYS A 126 -14.68 -16.27 6.82
CA LYS A 126 -15.92 -16.42 7.58
C LYS A 126 -17.05 -16.97 6.69
N ARG A 127 -17.83 -17.90 7.22
CA ARG A 127 -19.08 -18.40 6.62
C ARG A 127 -20.23 -17.41 6.82
N TRP A 128 -20.22 -16.31 6.09
CA TRP A 128 -21.19 -15.22 6.21
C TRP A 128 -22.63 -15.65 5.96
N ARG A 129 -22.88 -16.64 5.10
CA ARG A 129 -24.23 -17.19 4.87
C ARG A 129 -24.84 -17.85 6.10
N SER A 130 -24.00 -18.30 7.04
CA SER A 130 -24.46 -18.83 8.34
C SER A 130 -24.63 -17.74 9.40
N CYS A 131 -24.47 -16.46 9.05
CA CYS A 131 -24.56 -15.30 9.94
C CYS A 131 -25.63 -14.33 9.44
N GLU A 132 -26.85 -14.82 9.17
CA GLU A 132 -27.97 -14.02 8.65
C GLU A 132 -28.29 -12.81 9.53
N ASP A 133 -28.25 -12.96 10.86
CA ASP A 133 -28.41 -11.85 11.83
C ASP A 133 -27.35 -10.74 11.67
N THR A 134 -26.20 -11.05 11.06
CA THR A 134 -25.11 -10.10 10.82
C THR A 134 -25.20 -9.51 9.42
N THR A 135 -25.42 -10.32 8.39
CA THR A 135 -25.41 -9.85 7.01
C THR A 135 -26.77 -9.39 6.51
N GLY A 136 -27.85 -9.65 7.25
CA GLY A 136 -29.23 -9.48 6.79
C GLY A 136 -29.62 -10.49 5.71
N GLY A 137 -28.94 -11.63 5.62
CA GLY A 137 -29.10 -12.60 4.53
C GLY A 137 -28.42 -12.18 3.21
N GLN A 138 -27.81 -11.00 3.18
CA GLN A 138 -27.20 -10.41 1.99
C GLN A 138 -25.75 -10.86 1.80
N PRO A 139 -25.23 -10.81 0.55
CA PRO A 139 -23.85 -11.19 0.23
C PRO A 139 -22.83 -10.23 0.88
N VAL A 140 -21.60 -10.73 1.03
CA VAL A 140 -20.42 -9.92 1.40
C VAL A 140 -19.52 -9.77 0.19
N ILE A 141 -19.21 -8.52 -0.17
CA ILE A 141 -18.38 -8.15 -1.31
C ILE A 141 -17.07 -7.59 -0.77
N LEU A 142 -15.96 -8.30 -0.97
CA LEU A 142 -14.63 -7.85 -0.59
C LEU A 142 -13.94 -7.22 -1.80
N LEU A 143 -13.69 -5.91 -1.71
CA LEU A 143 -13.04 -5.12 -2.74
C LEU A 143 -11.59 -4.84 -2.35
N SER A 144 -10.65 -5.30 -3.17
CA SER A 144 -9.21 -5.10 -2.98
C SER A 144 -8.64 -4.06 -3.96
N GLY A 145 -7.57 -3.37 -3.57
CA GLY A 145 -6.94 -2.35 -4.42
C GLY A 145 -6.40 -2.89 -5.74
N THR A 146 -5.90 -4.14 -5.76
CA THR A 146 -5.24 -4.75 -6.93
C THR A 146 -5.68 -6.19 -7.17
N THR A 147 -5.35 -6.73 -8.34
CA THR A 147 -5.65 -8.12 -8.71
C THR A 147 -4.94 -9.11 -7.80
N ASP A 148 -3.71 -8.82 -7.40
CA ASP A 148 -2.90 -9.71 -6.56
C ASP A 148 -3.44 -9.73 -5.12
N ALA A 149 -3.81 -8.57 -4.57
CA ALA A 149 -4.46 -8.49 -3.26
C ALA A 149 -5.81 -9.22 -3.23
N ARG A 150 -6.60 -9.11 -4.31
CA ARG A 150 -7.85 -9.89 -4.50
C ARG A 150 -7.56 -11.39 -4.53
N ASP A 151 -6.52 -11.81 -5.26
CA ASP A 151 -6.19 -13.21 -5.48
C ASP A 151 -5.65 -13.87 -4.20
N ASP A 152 -4.86 -13.14 -3.41
CA ASP A 152 -4.45 -13.54 -2.06
C ASP A 152 -5.66 -13.65 -1.12
N ALA A 153 -6.55 -12.67 -1.12
CA ALA A 153 -7.80 -12.72 -0.35
C ALA A 153 -8.67 -13.94 -0.71
N PHE A 154 -8.80 -14.23 -2.01
CA PHE A 154 -9.52 -15.39 -2.51
C PHE A 154 -8.85 -16.71 -2.10
N SER A 155 -7.52 -16.80 -2.18
CA SER A 155 -6.75 -17.98 -1.75
C SER A 155 -6.96 -18.29 -0.26
N LYS A 156 -7.10 -17.24 0.58
CA LYS A 156 -7.47 -17.40 2.00
C LYS A 156 -8.86 -18.02 2.14
N SER A 157 -9.85 -17.63 1.33
CA SER A 157 -11.15 -18.30 1.31
C SER A 157 -11.05 -19.77 0.88
N GLU A 158 -10.28 -20.09 -0.17
CA GLU A 158 -10.09 -21.48 -0.66
C GLU A 158 -9.45 -22.39 0.39
N SER A 159 -8.52 -21.85 1.17
CA SER A 159 -7.90 -22.57 2.30
C SER A 159 -8.81 -22.71 3.52
N SER A 160 -9.98 -22.08 3.49
CA SER A 160 -10.94 -22.03 4.59
C SER A 160 -12.18 -22.87 4.30
N SER A 161 -13.16 -22.76 5.20
CA SER A 161 -14.44 -23.44 5.05
C SER A 161 -15.53 -22.58 4.38
N ALA A 162 -15.20 -21.33 4.04
CA ALA A 162 -16.11 -20.37 3.40
C ALA A 162 -16.21 -20.62 1.89
N SER A 163 -17.42 -20.52 1.36
CA SER A 163 -17.67 -20.52 -0.09
C SER A 163 -17.35 -19.15 -0.67
N ALA A 164 -16.55 -19.09 -1.72
CA ALA A 164 -16.15 -17.82 -2.32
C ALA A 164 -16.16 -17.90 -3.84
N LYS A 165 -16.34 -16.75 -4.48
CA LYS A 165 -16.15 -16.60 -5.94
C LYS A 165 -15.32 -15.37 -6.22
N ARG A 166 -14.39 -15.50 -7.17
CA ARG A 166 -13.52 -14.44 -7.65
C ARG A 166 -14.10 -13.82 -8.92
N LEU A 167 -14.11 -12.49 -8.98
CA LEU A 167 -14.49 -11.71 -10.15
C LEU A 167 -13.25 -11.16 -10.86
N TYR A 168 -13.26 -11.26 -12.18
CA TYR A 168 -12.14 -10.98 -13.06
C TYR A 168 -12.44 -9.74 -13.89
N GLY A 169 -11.53 -8.77 -13.84
CA GLY A 169 -11.57 -7.59 -14.71
C GLY A 169 -11.32 -7.96 -16.17
N ARG A 170 -11.22 -6.95 -17.03
CA ARG A 170 -11.11 -7.15 -18.49
C ARG A 170 -9.98 -8.06 -18.93
N GLY A 171 -8.74 -7.67 -18.62
CA GLY A 171 -7.55 -8.42 -19.02
C GLY A 171 -7.45 -9.78 -18.32
N ASP A 172 -8.10 -9.92 -17.17
CA ASP A 172 -8.11 -11.15 -16.40
C ASP A 172 -9.10 -12.18 -16.96
N ALA A 173 -10.25 -11.71 -17.44
CA ALA A 173 -11.37 -12.55 -17.85
C ALA A 173 -11.32 -12.95 -19.33
N CYS A 174 -10.93 -12.03 -20.22
CA CYS A 174 -11.00 -12.24 -21.66
C CYS A 174 -9.59 -12.33 -22.28
N PRO A 175 -9.17 -13.50 -22.81
CA PRO A 175 -7.83 -13.67 -23.38
C PRO A 175 -7.61 -12.82 -24.64
N VAL A 176 -8.67 -12.54 -25.42
CA VAL A 176 -8.59 -11.61 -26.56
C VAL A 176 -8.29 -10.18 -26.08
N ALA A 177 -9.00 -9.70 -25.05
CA ALA A 177 -8.76 -8.37 -24.49
C ALA A 177 -7.39 -8.26 -23.78
N ARG A 178 -6.87 -9.37 -23.27
CA ARG A 178 -5.52 -9.48 -22.69
C ARG A 178 -4.41 -9.34 -23.74
N GLY A 179 -4.70 -9.65 -24.99
CA GLY A 179 -3.72 -9.70 -26.08
C GLY A 179 -3.12 -11.08 -26.34
N ASP A 180 -3.77 -12.15 -25.86
CA ASP A 180 -3.31 -13.51 -26.14
C ASP A 180 -3.42 -13.89 -27.63
N TYR A 181 -4.08 -13.06 -28.44
CA TYR A 181 -4.30 -13.26 -29.88
C TYR A 181 -3.76 -12.10 -30.73
N ASP A 182 -2.94 -11.23 -30.13
CA ASP A 182 -2.25 -10.16 -30.84
C ASP A 182 -1.12 -10.73 -31.72
N SER A 183 -0.76 -10.04 -32.81
CA SER A 183 0.19 -10.54 -33.82
C SER A 183 1.62 -10.77 -33.30
N HIS A 184 2.00 -10.10 -32.21
CA HIS A 184 3.31 -10.18 -31.58
C HIS A 184 3.37 -11.11 -30.37
N ASN A 185 2.29 -11.83 -30.07
CA ASN A 185 2.28 -12.73 -28.91
C ASN A 185 3.06 -14.02 -29.23
N ASP A 186 3.98 -14.39 -28.34
CA ASP A 186 4.81 -15.59 -28.47
C ASP A 186 4.06 -16.89 -28.16
N LYS A 187 2.80 -16.82 -27.69
CA LYS A 187 1.94 -18.00 -27.51
C LYS A 187 1.52 -18.52 -28.90
N GLU A 188 1.49 -19.84 -29.09
CA GLU A 188 1.04 -20.53 -30.33
C GLU A 188 -0.47 -20.37 -30.64
N ASN A 189 -1.08 -19.25 -30.23
CA ASN A 189 -2.47 -18.94 -30.53
C ASN A 189 -2.56 -18.34 -31.96
N GLY A 190 -3.62 -18.68 -32.70
CA GLY A 190 -3.85 -18.09 -34.01
C GLY A 190 -4.16 -16.59 -33.89
N SER A 191 -3.28 -15.72 -34.37
CA SER A 191 -3.47 -14.27 -34.31
C SER A 191 -4.76 -13.84 -35.02
N ILE A 192 -5.52 -12.93 -34.40
CA ILE A 192 -6.70 -12.30 -35.02
C ILE A 192 -6.50 -10.79 -35.12
N THR A 193 -7.29 -10.13 -35.97
CA THR A 193 -7.24 -8.67 -36.13
C THR A 193 -8.56 -8.06 -35.69
N ALA A 194 -8.51 -6.90 -35.03
CA ALA A 194 -9.70 -6.16 -34.67
C ALA A 194 -10.45 -5.64 -35.91
N PRO A 195 -11.75 -5.28 -35.79
CA PRO A 195 -12.56 -4.83 -36.91
C PRO A 195 -12.02 -3.61 -37.68
N ASP A 196 -11.17 -2.80 -37.06
CA ASP A 196 -10.53 -1.62 -37.66
C ASP A 196 -9.06 -1.83 -38.05
N GLY A 197 -8.59 -3.08 -38.04
CA GLY A 197 -7.21 -3.44 -38.41
C GLY A 197 -6.19 -3.32 -37.28
N ARG A 198 -6.57 -2.86 -36.08
CA ARG A 198 -5.67 -2.79 -34.91
C ARG A 198 -5.49 -4.17 -34.24
N GLU A 199 -4.51 -4.24 -33.34
CA GLU A 199 -4.39 -5.36 -32.40
C GLU A 199 -5.64 -5.45 -31.50
N PRO A 200 -6.22 -6.64 -31.29
CA PRO A 200 -7.39 -6.84 -30.45
C PRO A 200 -7.25 -6.22 -29.05
N SER A 201 -6.13 -6.41 -28.37
CA SER A 201 -5.93 -5.84 -27.03
C SER A 201 -6.00 -4.31 -27.02
N LYS A 202 -5.41 -3.67 -28.03
CA LYS A 202 -5.41 -2.21 -28.21
C LYS A 202 -6.81 -1.70 -28.52
N TRP A 203 -7.58 -2.46 -29.32
CA TRP A 203 -8.97 -2.14 -29.60
C TRP A 203 -9.85 -2.21 -28.34
N PHE A 204 -9.72 -3.27 -27.52
CA PHE A 204 -10.44 -3.37 -26.26
C PHE A 204 -10.03 -2.31 -25.23
N ARG A 205 -8.76 -1.90 -25.24
CA ARG A 205 -8.28 -0.77 -24.43
C ARG A 205 -8.94 0.53 -24.83
N ASP A 206 -8.97 0.82 -26.13
CA ASP A 206 -9.63 2.01 -26.68
C ASP A 206 -11.13 2.03 -26.37
N MET A 207 -11.84 0.93 -26.61
CA MET A 207 -13.28 0.85 -26.38
C MET A 207 -13.66 0.97 -24.91
N CYS A 208 -12.92 0.32 -24.00
CA CYS A 208 -13.25 0.33 -22.58
C CYS A 208 -12.65 1.52 -21.83
N ASP A 209 -11.36 1.80 -21.99
CA ASP A 209 -10.66 2.84 -21.21
C ASP A 209 -10.78 4.19 -21.93
N GLY A 210 -10.63 4.21 -23.25
CA GLY A 210 -10.71 5.43 -24.05
C GLY A 210 -12.14 5.96 -24.24
N ARG A 211 -13.14 5.07 -24.25
CA ARG A 211 -14.56 5.44 -24.42
C ARG A 211 -15.45 5.13 -23.21
N GLY A 212 -14.91 4.53 -22.16
CA GLY A 212 -15.67 4.14 -20.97
C GLY A 212 -16.64 2.96 -21.18
N LEU A 213 -16.60 2.22 -22.29
CA LEU A 213 -17.60 1.19 -22.53
C LEU A 213 -17.41 -0.02 -21.58
N PRO A 214 -18.49 -0.55 -20.98
CA PRO A 214 -18.44 -1.83 -20.30
C PRO A 214 -17.89 -2.92 -21.20
N LEU A 215 -17.10 -3.84 -20.65
CA LEU A 215 -16.52 -4.94 -21.41
C LEU A 215 -17.58 -5.79 -22.13
N SER A 216 -18.75 -5.98 -21.53
CA SER A 216 -19.85 -6.71 -22.17
C SER A 216 -20.29 -6.07 -23.49
N VAL A 217 -20.35 -4.72 -23.53
CA VAL A 217 -20.67 -3.95 -24.74
C VAL A 217 -19.56 -4.10 -25.78
N ALA A 218 -18.31 -3.84 -25.38
CA ALA A 218 -17.16 -3.94 -26.28
C ALA A 218 -16.97 -5.36 -26.84
N HIS A 219 -17.13 -6.38 -26.01
CA HIS A 219 -17.04 -7.78 -26.41
C HIS A 219 -18.18 -8.18 -27.34
N GLY A 220 -19.42 -7.74 -27.05
CA GLY A 220 -20.57 -7.96 -27.92
C GLY A 220 -20.38 -7.33 -29.31
N GLU A 221 -19.82 -6.11 -29.35
CA GLU A 221 -19.49 -5.42 -30.59
C GLU A 221 -18.41 -6.14 -31.39
N PHE A 222 -17.31 -6.54 -30.73
CA PHE A 222 -16.25 -7.30 -31.37
C PHE A 222 -16.79 -8.61 -31.95
N LYS A 223 -17.57 -9.36 -31.16
CA LYS A 223 -18.20 -10.62 -31.59
C LYS A 223 -19.11 -10.40 -32.81
N ARG A 224 -19.91 -9.33 -32.82
CA ARG A 224 -20.81 -9.01 -33.95
C ARG A 224 -20.05 -8.70 -35.23
N ARG A 225 -18.93 -7.96 -35.13
CA ARG A 225 -18.10 -7.61 -36.30
C ARG A 225 -17.21 -8.75 -36.80
N CYS A 226 -17.02 -9.78 -35.99
CA CYS A 226 -16.28 -11.01 -36.35
C CYS A 226 -17.23 -12.20 -36.62
N ASP A 227 -18.43 -11.94 -37.18
CA ASP A 227 -19.43 -12.96 -37.55
C ASP A 227 -19.80 -13.96 -36.44
N GLY A 228 -19.72 -13.53 -35.18
CA GLY A 228 -20.06 -14.35 -34.02
C GLY A 228 -18.95 -15.28 -33.54
N GLN A 229 -17.81 -15.35 -34.24
CA GLN A 229 -16.69 -16.22 -33.90
C GLN A 229 -15.62 -15.43 -33.15
N MET A 230 -15.35 -15.83 -31.91
CA MET A 230 -14.24 -15.32 -31.12
C MET A 230 -13.50 -16.49 -30.47
N PRO A 231 -12.16 -16.50 -30.50
CA PRO A 231 -11.37 -17.58 -29.90
C PRO A 231 -11.59 -17.77 -28.40
N CYS A 232 -12.01 -16.72 -27.69
CA CYS A 232 -12.39 -16.81 -26.29
C CYS A 232 -13.76 -17.47 -26.06
N CYS A 233 -14.46 -17.89 -27.12
CA CYS A 233 -15.78 -18.50 -27.11
C CYS A 233 -15.82 -19.89 -27.80
N ASP A 234 -14.67 -20.52 -28.03
CA ASP A 234 -14.57 -21.71 -28.90
C ASP A 234 -15.28 -22.97 -28.34
N GLU A 235 -15.60 -23.02 -27.03
CA GLU A 235 -16.33 -24.14 -26.40
C GLU A 235 -17.56 -23.71 -25.58
N ASP A 236 -17.61 -22.47 -25.07
CA ASP A 236 -18.69 -21.87 -24.26
C ASP A 236 -18.67 -20.34 -24.42
N ASP A 237 -19.62 -19.60 -23.82
CA ASP A 237 -19.51 -18.14 -23.76
C ASP A 237 -18.27 -17.68 -22.98
N CYS A 238 -17.70 -16.54 -23.37
CA CYS A 238 -16.48 -16.01 -22.76
C CYS A 238 -16.65 -15.81 -21.25
N ARG A 239 -15.61 -16.13 -20.47
CA ARG A 239 -15.58 -15.97 -19.02
C ARG A 239 -15.98 -14.57 -18.54
N SER A 240 -15.66 -13.53 -19.32
CA SER A 240 -16.07 -12.15 -19.01
C SER A 240 -17.60 -11.99 -18.89
N SER A 241 -18.36 -12.83 -19.57
CA SER A 241 -19.82 -12.87 -19.55
C SER A 241 -20.35 -13.92 -18.56
N THR A 242 -19.84 -15.15 -18.59
CA THR A 242 -20.37 -16.26 -17.78
C THR A 242 -20.07 -16.12 -16.28
N GLN A 243 -19.05 -15.33 -15.90
CA GLN A 243 -18.74 -15.11 -14.47
C GLN A 243 -19.91 -14.51 -13.69
N TRP A 244 -20.83 -13.79 -14.34
CA TRP A 244 -21.97 -13.11 -13.73
C TRP A 244 -23.15 -14.03 -13.42
N GLU A 245 -23.13 -15.28 -13.88
CA GLU A 245 -24.19 -16.25 -13.60
C GLU A 245 -24.29 -16.55 -12.10
N GLY A 246 -25.50 -16.33 -11.56
CA GLY A 246 -25.80 -16.53 -10.15
C GLY A 246 -25.07 -15.60 -9.19
N ILE A 247 -24.76 -14.36 -9.62
CA ILE A 247 -24.08 -13.34 -8.80
C ILE A 247 -24.85 -12.02 -8.76
N PRO A 248 -24.91 -11.35 -7.58
CA PRO A 248 -24.55 -11.92 -6.28
C PRO A 248 -25.64 -12.89 -5.76
N ILE A 249 -26.82 -12.78 -6.36
CA ILE A 249 -28.04 -13.54 -6.10
C ILE A 249 -28.41 -14.28 -7.40
N ASN A 250 -28.88 -15.52 -7.32
CA ASN A 250 -29.34 -16.28 -8.49
C ASN A 250 -30.80 -15.97 -8.85
N ASP A 251 -31.32 -16.64 -9.89
CA ASP A 251 -32.70 -16.46 -10.36
C ASP A 251 -33.76 -16.92 -9.35
N ASP A 252 -33.35 -17.61 -8.27
CA ASP A 252 -34.21 -18.07 -7.18
C ASP A 252 -34.15 -17.14 -5.95
N ASP A 253 -33.57 -15.94 -6.09
CA ASP A 253 -33.30 -14.99 -5.01
C ASP A 253 -32.39 -15.52 -3.88
N GLU A 254 -31.53 -16.51 -4.18
CA GLU A 254 -30.59 -17.12 -3.23
C GLU A 254 -29.14 -16.61 -3.39
N VAL A 255 -28.51 -16.29 -2.27
CA VAL A 255 -27.07 -16.00 -2.18
C VAL A 255 -26.26 -17.31 -2.23
N ARG A 256 -25.39 -17.46 -3.24
CA ARG A 256 -24.60 -18.70 -3.45
C ARG A 256 -23.27 -18.75 -2.71
N TYR A 257 -22.63 -17.61 -2.50
CA TYR A 257 -21.27 -17.53 -1.94
C TYR A 257 -21.26 -16.73 -0.63
N ASP A 258 -20.37 -17.11 0.29
CA ASP A 258 -20.13 -16.32 1.52
C ASP A 258 -19.41 -15.00 1.19
N VAL A 259 -18.44 -15.03 0.27
CA VAL A 259 -17.66 -13.85 -0.11
C VAL A 259 -17.47 -13.78 -1.63
N LEU A 260 -17.71 -12.60 -2.21
CA LEU A 260 -17.31 -12.26 -3.56
C LEU A 260 -16.06 -11.39 -3.53
N HIS A 261 -14.99 -11.85 -4.17
CA HIS A 261 -13.70 -11.15 -4.21
C HIS A 261 -13.54 -10.42 -5.53
N ALA A 262 -13.35 -9.11 -5.47
CA ALA A 262 -13.19 -8.26 -6.65
C ALA A 262 -12.21 -7.11 -6.38
N THR A 263 -11.84 -6.36 -7.42
CA THR A 263 -11.05 -5.12 -7.24
C THR A 263 -11.96 -3.92 -6.97
N HIS A 264 -11.43 -2.82 -6.44
CA HIS A 264 -12.20 -1.60 -6.14
C HIS A 264 -13.09 -1.11 -7.31
N ASN A 265 -12.62 -1.25 -8.56
CA ASN A 265 -13.39 -0.83 -9.74
C ASN A 265 -14.71 -1.61 -9.92
N PHE A 266 -14.88 -2.78 -9.30
CA PHE A 266 -16.16 -3.49 -9.30
C PHE A 266 -17.24 -2.82 -8.46
N ALA A 267 -16.90 -1.83 -7.62
CA ALA A 267 -17.90 -0.97 -7.00
C ALA A 267 -18.73 -0.20 -8.03
N GLN A 268 -18.22 0.02 -9.25
CA GLN A 268 -18.97 0.62 -10.36
C GLN A 268 -20.07 -0.32 -10.91
N VAL A 269 -20.19 -1.56 -10.43
CA VAL A 269 -21.24 -2.49 -10.85
C VAL A 269 -22.36 -2.42 -9.81
N PRO A 270 -23.51 -1.77 -10.10
CA PRO A 270 -24.52 -1.47 -9.08
C PRO A 270 -25.06 -2.71 -8.37
N ARG A 271 -25.22 -3.81 -9.11
CA ARG A 271 -25.67 -5.10 -8.57
C ARG A 271 -24.70 -5.70 -7.52
N LEU A 272 -23.46 -5.21 -7.41
CA LEU A 272 -22.50 -5.62 -6.38
C LEU A 272 -22.47 -4.65 -5.18
N VAL A 273 -23.26 -3.59 -5.20
CA VAL A 273 -23.30 -2.58 -4.14
C VAL A 273 -24.69 -2.53 -3.51
N GLU A 274 -25.74 -2.44 -4.32
CA GLU A 274 -27.14 -2.38 -3.90
C GLU A 274 -27.50 -3.54 -2.97
N ASP A 275 -28.01 -3.21 -1.79
CA ASP A 275 -28.39 -4.13 -0.71
C ASP A 275 -27.28 -5.09 -0.23
N CYS A 276 -26.02 -4.88 -0.64
CA CYS A 276 -24.89 -5.73 -0.29
C CYS A 276 -24.10 -5.19 0.92
N ASN A 277 -23.40 -6.08 1.63
CA ASN A 277 -22.39 -5.68 2.61
C ASN A 277 -21.04 -5.53 1.90
N VAL A 278 -20.57 -4.30 1.72
CA VAL A 278 -19.34 -4.00 0.99
C VAL A 278 -18.19 -3.78 1.98
N ILE A 279 -17.15 -4.60 1.86
CA ILE A 279 -15.90 -4.45 2.60
C ILE A 279 -14.83 -3.95 1.63
N ILE A 280 -14.19 -2.84 1.96
CA ILE A 280 -13.15 -2.22 1.13
C ILE A 280 -11.81 -2.35 1.83
N ASP A 281 -10.90 -3.16 1.28
CA ASP A 281 -9.53 -3.33 1.79
C ASP A 281 -8.64 -2.21 1.24
N GLU A 282 -8.10 -1.40 2.16
CA GLU A 282 -7.42 -0.12 1.92
C GLU A 282 -8.30 0.93 1.20
N ARG A 283 -7.96 2.21 1.32
CA ARG A 283 -8.76 3.28 0.71
C ARG A 283 -8.79 3.15 -0.83
N PRO A 284 -9.97 3.23 -1.47
CA PRO A 284 -10.10 3.24 -2.93
C PRO A 284 -9.69 4.59 -3.52
N ASP A 285 -9.39 4.59 -4.82
CA ASP A 285 -9.18 5.80 -5.62
C ASP A 285 -9.98 5.67 -6.91
N PHE A 286 -10.96 6.56 -7.08
CA PHE A 286 -11.83 6.62 -8.26
C PHE A 286 -11.54 7.84 -9.14
N THR A 287 -10.30 8.34 -9.07
CA THR A 287 -9.80 9.37 -10.00
C THR A 287 -9.70 8.79 -11.41
N ILE A 288 -10.16 9.55 -12.39
CA ILE A 288 -10.05 9.17 -13.80
C ILE A 288 -8.73 9.71 -14.34
N ASP A 289 -7.92 8.82 -14.91
CA ASP A 289 -6.72 9.22 -15.65
C ASP A 289 -7.12 9.57 -17.09
N MET A 290 -7.35 10.86 -17.33
CA MET A 290 -7.67 11.40 -18.65
C MET A 290 -6.77 12.59 -18.92
N THR A 291 -6.02 12.53 -20.02
CA THR A 291 -5.18 13.66 -20.42
C THR A 291 -6.04 14.86 -20.83
N LYS A 292 -5.48 16.07 -20.74
CA LYS A 292 -6.15 17.29 -21.23
C LYS A 292 -6.63 17.14 -22.68
N ILE A 293 -5.82 16.51 -23.54
CA ILE A 293 -6.13 16.32 -24.96
C ILE A 293 -7.33 15.38 -25.14
N GLU A 294 -7.40 14.29 -24.37
CA GLU A 294 -8.53 13.35 -24.41
C GLU A 294 -9.81 14.00 -23.91
N LEU A 295 -9.73 14.78 -22.81
CA LEU A 295 -10.86 15.54 -22.30
C LEU A 295 -11.40 16.54 -23.34
N GLU A 296 -10.52 17.35 -23.93
CA GLU A 296 -10.89 18.32 -24.96
C GLU A 296 -11.60 17.64 -26.14
N LYS A 297 -11.04 16.55 -26.64
CA LYS A 297 -11.65 15.79 -27.74
C LYS A 297 -13.02 15.26 -27.38
N THR A 298 -13.15 14.62 -26.22
CA THR A 298 -14.40 13.99 -25.82
C THR A 298 -15.50 15.01 -25.57
N VAL A 299 -15.19 16.10 -24.87
CA VAL A 299 -16.12 17.20 -24.63
C VAL A 299 -16.54 17.86 -25.94
N ASN A 300 -15.60 18.18 -26.83
CA ASN A 300 -15.92 18.78 -28.14
C ASN A 300 -16.82 17.87 -28.97
N SER A 301 -16.50 16.57 -29.01
CA SER A 301 -17.28 15.60 -29.75
C SER A 301 -18.70 15.47 -29.20
N TYR A 302 -18.85 15.42 -27.88
CA TYR A 302 -20.17 15.33 -27.23
C TYR A 302 -21.02 16.58 -27.47
N LEU A 303 -20.45 17.77 -27.27
CA LEU A 303 -21.16 19.03 -27.48
C LEU A 303 -21.59 19.21 -28.95
N THR A 304 -20.77 18.73 -29.89
CA THR A 304 -21.13 18.72 -31.31
C THR A 304 -22.27 17.74 -31.61
N GLU A 305 -22.25 16.55 -30.99
CA GLU A 305 -23.28 15.53 -31.19
C GLU A 305 -24.67 16.01 -30.77
N ILE A 306 -24.76 16.70 -29.64
CA ILE A 306 -26.03 17.23 -29.12
C ILE A 306 -26.42 18.59 -29.73
N ASP A 307 -25.67 19.08 -30.73
CA ASP A 307 -25.84 20.41 -31.34
C ASP A 307 -25.90 21.55 -30.29
N ALA A 308 -25.01 21.48 -29.29
CA ALA A 308 -24.97 22.48 -28.23
C ALA A 308 -24.55 23.86 -28.78
N PRO A 309 -25.04 24.96 -28.19
CA PRO A 309 -24.68 26.33 -28.62
C PRO A 309 -23.20 26.65 -28.37
N ILE A 310 -22.54 25.91 -27.48
CA ILE A 310 -21.09 25.92 -27.28
C ILE A 310 -20.56 24.55 -27.66
N GLN A 311 -19.66 24.49 -28.64
CA GLN A 311 -19.15 23.22 -29.20
C GLN A 311 -17.68 22.95 -28.87
N ARG A 312 -17.02 23.85 -28.13
CA ARG A 312 -15.60 23.77 -27.80
C ARG A 312 -15.35 23.84 -26.30
N TRP A 313 -14.43 23.02 -25.83
CA TRP A 313 -13.95 22.96 -24.46
C TRP A 313 -13.45 24.32 -23.98
N GLU A 314 -12.63 25.01 -24.77
CA GLU A 314 -12.04 26.28 -24.37
C GLU A 314 -13.11 27.34 -24.14
N ASP A 315 -14.10 27.39 -25.04
CA ASP A 315 -15.22 28.32 -24.92
C ASP A 315 -16.08 27.99 -23.70
N LEU A 316 -16.30 26.70 -23.41
CA LEU A 316 -17.03 26.25 -22.22
C LEU A 316 -16.28 26.61 -20.93
N ALA A 317 -14.99 26.26 -20.84
CA ALA A 317 -14.17 26.45 -19.66
C ALA A 317 -13.98 27.94 -19.33
N VAL A 318 -13.75 28.78 -20.36
CA VAL A 318 -13.65 30.25 -20.19
C VAL A 318 -14.93 30.84 -19.63
N ARG A 319 -16.10 30.36 -20.07
CA ARG A 319 -17.40 30.85 -19.59
C ARG A 319 -17.70 30.39 -18.16
N VAL A 320 -17.35 29.16 -17.82
CA VAL A 320 -17.49 28.61 -16.46
C VAL A 320 -16.61 29.38 -15.47
N VAL A 321 -15.32 29.53 -15.75
CA VAL A 321 -14.36 30.20 -14.87
C VAL A 321 -14.54 31.72 -14.87
N GLY A 322 -14.90 32.31 -16.01
CA GLY A 322 -15.06 33.76 -16.19
C GLY A 322 -16.25 34.37 -15.43
N GLY A 323 -17.13 33.55 -14.84
CA GLY A 323 -18.11 34.01 -13.85
C GLY A 323 -19.12 35.03 -14.37
N ILE A 324 -19.55 34.95 -15.64
CA ILE A 324 -20.62 35.82 -16.14
C ILE A 324 -21.96 35.22 -15.68
N GLY A 325 -22.44 35.68 -14.52
CA GLY A 325 -23.65 35.20 -13.82
C GLY A 325 -25.00 35.37 -14.53
N THR A 326 -25.01 35.43 -15.86
CA THR A 326 -26.19 35.39 -16.75
C THR A 326 -25.74 34.94 -18.15
N ASP A 327 -24.86 33.94 -18.24
CA ASP A 327 -24.48 33.42 -19.54
C ASP A 327 -25.64 32.60 -20.12
N GLU A 328 -26.50 33.26 -20.90
CA GLU A 328 -27.61 32.65 -21.64
C GLU A 328 -27.12 31.40 -22.39
N ALA A 329 -25.90 31.42 -22.94
CA ALA A 329 -25.34 30.27 -23.63
C ALA A 329 -25.08 29.08 -22.70
N LEU A 330 -24.60 29.29 -21.46
CA LEU A 330 -24.44 28.19 -20.49
C LEU A 330 -25.79 27.62 -20.04
N SER A 331 -26.82 28.48 -19.92
CA SER A 331 -28.18 28.01 -19.64
C SER A 331 -28.73 27.19 -20.81
N GLU A 332 -28.55 27.65 -22.04
CA GLU A 332 -28.97 26.92 -23.24
C GLU A 332 -28.21 25.58 -23.39
N VAL A 333 -26.89 25.55 -23.11
CA VAL A 333 -26.16 24.27 -23.06
C VAL A 333 -26.78 23.35 -22.02
N ARG A 334 -27.06 23.83 -20.80
CA ARG A 334 -27.67 23.05 -19.72
C ARG A 334 -29.00 22.43 -20.14
N ASP A 335 -29.83 23.20 -20.84
CA ASP A 335 -31.14 22.76 -21.33
C ASP A 335 -31.04 21.76 -22.51
N THR A 336 -29.87 21.68 -23.16
CA THR A 336 -29.59 20.78 -24.29
C THR A 336 -28.92 19.46 -23.86
N LEU A 337 -28.54 19.30 -22.58
CA LEU A 337 -27.77 18.13 -22.12
C LEU A 337 -28.59 16.83 -22.13
N GLU A 338 -28.50 16.09 -23.22
CA GLU A 338 -29.09 14.75 -23.37
C GLU A 338 -28.01 13.68 -23.61
N ALA A 339 -28.31 12.43 -23.24
CA ALA A 339 -27.41 11.32 -23.54
C ALA A 339 -27.57 10.92 -25.03
N PRO A 340 -26.48 10.85 -25.82
CA PRO A 340 -26.54 10.36 -27.19
C PRO A 340 -26.96 8.89 -27.25
N ASP A 341 -27.35 8.43 -28.43
CA ASP A 341 -27.68 7.04 -28.67
C ASP A 341 -26.46 6.12 -28.44
N ALA A 342 -26.72 4.88 -28.03
CA ALA A 342 -25.67 3.89 -27.76
C ALA A 342 -24.71 3.67 -28.94
N GLU A 343 -25.20 3.82 -30.18
CA GLU A 343 -24.41 3.71 -31.41
C GLU A 343 -23.31 4.78 -31.49
N TRP A 344 -23.57 6.00 -31.01
CA TRP A 344 -22.57 7.08 -31.01
C TRP A 344 -21.34 6.69 -30.20
N PHE A 345 -21.53 6.18 -28.98
CA PHE A 345 -20.44 5.73 -28.12
C PHE A 345 -19.66 4.54 -28.72
N GLN A 346 -20.34 3.66 -29.46
CA GLN A 346 -19.74 2.48 -30.08
C GLN A 346 -18.94 2.81 -31.36
N CYS A 347 -19.35 3.85 -32.10
CA CYS A 347 -18.80 4.15 -33.42
C CYS A 347 -17.83 5.33 -33.43
N ASN A 348 -18.05 6.35 -32.59
CA ASN A 348 -17.21 7.54 -32.56
C ASN A 348 -15.97 7.31 -31.67
N SER A 349 -14.77 7.52 -32.22
CA SER A 349 -13.50 7.35 -31.50
C SER A 349 -13.26 8.38 -30.40
N ASP A 350 -13.90 9.54 -30.50
CA ASP A 350 -13.79 10.62 -29.51
C ASP A 350 -14.99 10.62 -28.55
N ALA A 351 -15.88 9.61 -28.59
CA ALA A 351 -16.96 9.50 -27.63
C ALA A 351 -16.49 8.85 -26.33
N HIS A 352 -16.92 9.37 -25.17
CA HIS A 352 -16.69 8.72 -23.89
C HIS A 352 -17.97 8.74 -23.04
N ALA A 353 -18.31 7.59 -22.43
CA ALA A 353 -19.58 7.37 -21.75
C ALA A 353 -19.82 8.26 -20.54
N LEU A 354 -18.76 8.69 -19.85
CA LEU A 354 -18.84 9.68 -18.75
C LEU A 354 -18.94 11.14 -19.22
N THR A 355 -18.64 11.46 -20.48
CA THR A 355 -18.58 12.86 -20.96
C THR A 355 -19.86 13.65 -20.73
N PRO A 356 -21.07 13.11 -20.93
CA PRO A 356 -22.30 13.84 -20.61
C PRO A 356 -22.35 14.29 -19.15
N GLY A 357 -21.92 13.42 -18.23
CA GLY A 357 -21.84 13.73 -16.81
C GLY A 357 -20.68 14.68 -16.45
N ILE A 358 -19.54 14.58 -17.13
CA ILE A 358 -18.42 15.53 -17.00
C ILE A 358 -18.88 16.94 -17.40
N VAL A 359 -19.58 17.09 -18.53
CA VAL A 359 -20.09 18.38 -18.98
C VAL A 359 -21.13 18.95 -18.02
N LYS A 360 -22.01 18.10 -17.47
CA LYS A 360 -22.93 18.50 -16.38
C LYS A 360 -22.16 19.04 -15.17
N ALA A 361 -21.09 18.36 -14.75
CA ALA A 361 -20.25 18.79 -13.65
C ALA A 361 -19.54 20.13 -13.95
N LEU A 362 -19.03 20.33 -15.17
CA LEU A 362 -18.42 21.59 -15.63
C LEU A 362 -19.38 22.77 -15.49
N ILE A 363 -20.60 22.61 -15.97
CA ILE A 363 -21.62 23.66 -15.98
C ILE A 363 -22.17 23.94 -14.57
N SER A 364 -22.06 22.97 -13.65
CA SER A 364 -22.39 23.16 -12.24
C SER A 364 -21.21 23.65 -11.40
N ALA A 365 -20.03 23.88 -12.00
CA ALA A 365 -18.85 24.22 -11.23
C ALA A 365 -18.95 25.62 -10.63
N GLU A 366 -18.70 25.72 -9.33
CA GLU A 366 -18.73 26.98 -8.59
C GLU A 366 -17.32 27.37 -8.14
N GLU A 367 -17.02 28.66 -8.14
CA GLU A 367 -15.77 29.18 -7.58
C GLU A 367 -15.71 28.87 -6.07
N ARG A 368 -14.59 28.30 -5.65
CA ARG A 368 -14.25 27.97 -4.27
C ARG A 368 -12.85 28.51 -3.94
N ASN A 369 -12.40 28.23 -2.73
CA ASN A 369 -11.07 28.65 -2.25
C ASN A 369 -9.94 28.22 -3.20
N HIS A 370 -8.83 28.97 -3.15
CA HIS A 370 -7.59 28.69 -3.90
C HIS A 370 -7.71 28.83 -5.42
N ASP A 371 -8.57 29.71 -5.90
CA ASP A 371 -8.78 29.95 -7.35
C ASP A 371 -9.13 28.64 -8.06
N ARG A 372 -10.14 27.95 -7.51
CA ARG A 372 -10.62 26.64 -8.00
C ARG A 372 -12.11 26.66 -8.25
N TRP A 373 -12.53 26.04 -9.34
CA TRP A 373 -13.93 25.79 -9.65
C TRP A 373 -14.23 24.32 -9.45
N VAL A 374 -15.23 24.02 -8.63
CA VAL A 374 -15.58 22.64 -8.26
C VAL A 374 -16.99 22.34 -8.68
N GLY A 375 -17.14 21.31 -9.51
CA GLY A 375 -18.42 20.79 -9.97
C GLY A 375 -18.67 19.38 -9.44
N GLU A 376 -19.91 19.11 -9.04
CA GLU A 376 -20.34 17.79 -8.56
C GLU A 376 -21.74 17.49 -9.08
N VAL A 377 -21.92 16.32 -9.69
CA VAL A 377 -23.23 15.89 -10.20
C VAL A 377 -23.41 14.37 -10.03
N ARG A 378 -24.63 13.95 -9.67
CA ARG A 378 -25.05 12.55 -9.79
C ARG A 378 -25.42 12.27 -11.24
N HIS A 379 -24.74 11.30 -11.84
CA HIS A 379 -24.87 10.95 -13.25
C HIS A 379 -25.30 9.49 -13.40
N GLU A 380 -26.39 9.28 -14.13
CA GLU A 380 -26.79 7.95 -14.59
C GLU A 380 -26.03 7.63 -15.88
N TYR A 381 -25.27 6.54 -15.86
CA TYR A 381 -24.51 6.02 -17.00
C TYR A 381 -25.45 5.72 -18.16
N PRO A 382 -25.05 5.99 -19.41
CA PRO A 382 -25.88 5.65 -20.57
C PRO A 382 -26.19 4.14 -20.62
N VAL A 383 -27.41 3.80 -21.03
CA VAL A 383 -27.80 2.41 -21.28
C VAL A 383 -27.19 1.96 -22.61
N LEU A 384 -26.05 1.29 -22.53
CA LEU A 384 -25.27 0.88 -23.70
C LEU A 384 -25.63 -0.52 -24.24
N ASN A 385 -26.33 -1.33 -23.43
CA ASN A 385 -26.82 -2.65 -23.80
C ASN A 385 -28.34 -2.61 -23.96
N GLY A 386 -28.84 -2.85 -25.18
CA GLY A 386 -30.28 -2.93 -25.44
C GLY A 386 -30.92 -4.07 -24.63
N GLY A 387 -32.01 -3.75 -23.91
CA GLY A 387 -32.75 -4.73 -23.11
C GLY A 387 -32.19 -5.00 -21.70
N TYR A 388 -31.24 -4.19 -21.21
CA TYR A 388 -30.83 -4.24 -19.80
C TYR A 388 -31.97 -3.75 -18.89
N ASP A 389 -32.48 -4.65 -18.05
CA ASP A 389 -33.51 -4.39 -17.01
C ASP A 389 -32.93 -4.44 -15.59
N GLY A 390 -31.61 -4.26 -15.47
CA GLY A 390 -30.93 -4.26 -14.19
C GLY A 390 -30.98 -2.89 -13.50
N PRO A 391 -30.39 -2.80 -12.29
CA PRO A 391 -30.37 -1.55 -11.56
C PRO A 391 -29.63 -0.45 -12.33
N LYS A 392 -30.07 0.78 -12.10
CA LYS A 392 -29.47 1.97 -12.69
C LYS A 392 -28.00 2.07 -12.29
N HIS A 393 -27.17 2.40 -13.27
CA HIS A 393 -25.75 2.64 -13.00
C HIS A 393 -25.55 4.12 -12.71
N GLU A 394 -25.58 4.48 -11.42
CA GLU A 394 -25.38 5.85 -10.98
C GLU A 394 -23.99 6.04 -10.37
N VAL A 395 -23.37 7.17 -10.71
CA VAL A 395 -22.07 7.59 -10.22
C VAL A 395 -22.11 9.07 -9.83
N ILE A 396 -21.24 9.47 -8.91
CA ILE A 396 -21.00 10.88 -8.59
C ILE A 396 -19.76 11.32 -9.37
N ILE A 397 -19.94 12.28 -10.28
CA ILE A 397 -18.84 12.89 -11.01
C ILE A 397 -18.44 14.17 -10.31
N ARG A 398 -17.16 14.26 -9.97
CA ARG A 398 -16.55 15.47 -9.41
C ARG A 398 -15.44 15.96 -10.31
N ILE A 399 -15.33 17.28 -10.43
CA ILE A 399 -14.25 17.92 -11.16
C ILE A 399 -13.69 19.10 -10.36
N VAL A 400 -12.42 19.40 -10.60
CA VAL A 400 -11.77 20.63 -10.11
C VAL A 400 -11.03 21.27 -11.28
N ILE A 401 -11.24 22.56 -11.49
CA ILE A 401 -10.57 23.37 -12.53
C ILE A 401 -9.85 24.53 -11.86
N ASP A 402 -8.68 24.92 -12.36
CA ASP A 402 -7.98 26.13 -11.92
C ASP A 402 -8.34 27.37 -12.77
N ASP A 403 -7.83 28.53 -12.36
CA ASP A 403 -7.97 29.82 -13.03
C ASP A 403 -7.29 29.89 -14.43
N ASP A 404 -6.39 28.95 -14.70
CA ASP A 404 -5.76 28.72 -16.01
C ASP A 404 -6.60 27.79 -16.93
N TYR A 405 -7.85 27.49 -16.54
CA TYR A 405 -8.78 26.58 -17.25
C TYR A 405 -8.26 25.14 -17.36
N ARG A 406 -7.35 24.72 -16.48
CA ARG A 406 -6.80 23.36 -16.47
C ARG A 406 -7.64 22.48 -15.56
N LEU A 407 -8.05 21.33 -16.08
CA LEU A 407 -8.61 20.27 -15.24
C LEU A 407 -7.52 19.77 -14.29
N ARG A 408 -7.80 19.87 -12.99
CA ARG A 408 -6.90 19.49 -11.88
C ARG A 408 -7.22 18.10 -11.35
N LEU A 409 -8.50 17.76 -11.31
CA LEU A 409 -9.03 16.52 -10.77
C LEU A 409 -10.32 16.17 -11.49
N ILE A 410 -10.51 14.88 -11.76
CA ILE A 410 -11.76 14.30 -12.21
C ILE A 410 -11.96 12.96 -11.50
N GLN A 411 -13.14 12.73 -10.94
CA GLN A 411 -13.48 11.50 -10.24
C GLN A 411 -14.83 10.99 -10.74
N SER A 412 -14.97 9.67 -10.82
CA SER A 412 -16.27 8.98 -11.02
C SER A 412 -16.45 8.00 -9.87
N ILE A 413 -17.13 8.46 -8.83
CA ILE A 413 -17.28 7.73 -7.58
C ILE A 413 -18.54 6.87 -7.68
N PRO A 414 -18.46 5.55 -7.38
CA PRO A 414 -19.65 4.71 -7.31
C PRO A 414 -20.66 5.21 -6.28
N ASP A 415 -21.95 5.00 -6.55
CA ASP A 415 -22.97 5.28 -5.56
C ASP A 415 -23.00 4.17 -4.48
N PHE A 416 -22.53 4.51 -3.28
CA PHE A 416 -22.56 3.63 -2.11
C PHE A 416 -23.80 3.84 -1.21
N TYR A 417 -24.72 4.76 -1.53
CA TYR A 417 -25.89 5.04 -0.70
C TYR A 417 -26.87 3.87 -0.64
N GLU A 418 -26.92 3.05 -1.69
CA GLU A 418 -27.77 1.86 -1.76
C GLU A 418 -27.11 0.61 -1.13
N ALA A 419 -25.87 0.73 -0.63
CA ALA A 419 -25.23 -0.37 0.09
C ALA A 419 -25.88 -0.59 1.46
N ARG A 420 -26.05 -1.85 1.85
CA ARG A 420 -26.54 -2.20 3.20
C ARG A 420 -25.55 -1.76 4.29
N SER A 421 -24.25 -1.88 4.00
CA SER A 421 -23.17 -1.36 4.86
C SER A 421 -21.88 -1.23 4.05
N VAL A 422 -21.11 -0.17 4.31
CA VAL A 422 -19.77 0.04 3.77
C VAL A 422 -18.74 0.02 4.90
N VAL A 423 -17.90 -1.02 4.91
CA VAL A 423 -16.85 -1.18 5.93
C VAL A 423 -15.47 -1.06 5.28
N GLY A 424 -14.73 0.01 5.60
CA GLY A 424 -13.34 0.17 5.20
C GLY A 424 -12.38 -0.55 6.15
N LEU A 425 -11.33 -1.17 5.63
CA LEU A 425 -10.24 -1.78 6.41
C LEU A 425 -8.94 -1.05 6.08
N ASP A 426 -8.45 -0.22 6.99
CA ASP A 426 -7.28 0.66 6.73
C ASP A 426 -6.42 0.76 7.99
N ALA A 427 -5.09 0.77 7.84
CA ALA A 427 -4.19 0.97 8.96
C ALA A 427 -4.09 2.44 9.39
N HIS A 428 -4.17 3.35 8.43
CA HIS A 428 -3.94 4.78 8.60
C HIS A 428 -4.97 5.60 7.79
N PRO A 429 -6.25 5.55 8.17
CA PRO A 429 -7.30 6.17 7.37
C PRO A 429 -7.24 7.69 7.40
N THR A 430 -7.18 8.30 6.22
CA THR A 430 -7.45 9.73 6.02
C THR A 430 -8.93 9.92 5.75
N MET A 431 -9.69 10.19 6.82
CA MET A 431 -11.16 10.28 6.78
C MET A 431 -11.74 11.25 5.75
N PRO A 432 -11.17 12.42 5.48
CA PRO A 432 -11.65 13.31 4.41
C PRO A 432 -11.70 12.62 3.05
N LYS A 433 -10.65 11.85 2.69
CA LYS A 433 -10.61 11.09 1.43
C LYS A 433 -11.53 9.88 1.46
N TRP A 434 -11.64 9.17 2.58
CA TRP A 434 -12.61 8.08 2.72
C TRP A 434 -14.04 8.56 2.48
N LYS A 435 -14.44 9.67 3.12
CA LYS A 435 -15.75 10.32 2.89
C LYS A 435 -15.92 10.77 1.44
N ALA A 436 -14.85 11.25 0.81
CA ALA A 436 -14.89 11.67 -0.59
C ALA A 436 -15.14 10.49 -1.55
N TYR A 437 -14.50 9.34 -1.35
CA TYR A 437 -14.57 8.21 -2.28
C TYR A 437 -15.67 7.17 -1.96
N THR A 438 -16.37 7.30 -0.84
CA THR A 438 -17.40 6.33 -0.44
C THR A 438 -18.72 7.02 -0.11
N THR A 439 -19.01 7.22 1.18
CA THR A 439 -20.21 7.92 1.66
C THR A 439 -19.83 8.97 2.71
N PRO A 440 -20.46 10.16 2.72
CA PRO A 440 -20.18 11.19 3.71
C PRO A 440 -20.41 10.76 5.17
N SER A 441 -21.25 9.73 5.39
CA SER A 441 -21.55 9.20 6.72
C SER A 441 -20.50 8.23 7.27
N ILE A 442 -19.44 7.91 6.51
CA ILE A 442 -18.44 6.94 6.95
C ILE A 442 -17.56 7.53 8.05
N ASP A 443 -17.51 6.90 9.23
CA ASP A 443 -16.68 7.36 10.35
C ASP A 443 -15.59 6.35 10.73
N SER A 444 -14.59 6.74 11.51
CA SER A 444 -13.48 5.85 11.88
C SER A 444 -13.73 5.15 13.20
N GLU A 445 -13.40 3.86 13.28
CA GLU A 445 -13.48 3.05 14.48
C GLU A 445 -12.12 2.39 14.79
N GLN A 446 -11.66 2.52 16.03
CA GLN A 446 -10.39 1.90 16.46
C GLN A 446 -10.63 0.55 17.13
N ILE A 447 -9.89 -0.49 16.73
CA ILE A 447 -9.96 -1.81 17.37
C ILE A 447 -9.30 -1.83 18.77
N VAL A 448 -8.23 -1.04 18.94
CA VAL A 448 -7.50 -0.81 20.20
C VAL A 448 -6.87 0.60 20.15
N SER A 449 -6.46 1.13 21.30
CA SER A 449 -5.82 2.45 21.36
C SER A 449 -4.48 2.47 20.60
N SER A 450 -4.09 3.64 20.07
CA SER A 450 -2.81 3.82 19.38
C SER A 450 -1.61 3.35 20.21
N GLU A 451 -1.57 3.67 21.50
CA GLU A 451 -0.49 3.22 22.41
C GLU A 451 -0.37 1.68 22.45
N ASN A 452 -1.50 0.97 22.46
CA ASN A 452 -1.50 -0.49 22.40
C ASN A 452 -1.06 -1.02 21.04
N LEU A 453 -1.31 -0.31 19.93
CA LEU A 453 -0.78 -0.65 18.61
C LEU A 453 0.74 -0.50 18.53
N HIS A 454 1.30 0.56 19.11
CA HIS A 454 2.76 0.75 19.16
C HIS A 454 3.44 -0.33 20.00
N ARG A 455 2.84 -0.68 21.15
CA ARG A 455 3.31 -1.79 21.96
C ARG A 455 3.16 -3.13 21.23
N TRP A 456 2.06 -3.35 20.52
CA TRP A 456 1.86 -4.56 19.73
C TRP A 456 2.90 -4.70 18.63
N ARG A 457 3.20 -3.62 17.88
CA ARG A 457 4.26 -3.62 16.86
C ARG A 457 5.59 -4.06 17.46
N ARG A 458 6.01 -3.46 18.56
CA ARG A 458 7.30 -3.80 19.20
C ARG A 458 7.30 -5.18 19.85
N ASN A 459 6.26 -5.51 20.61
CA ASN A 459 6.28 -6.67 21.51
C ASN A 459 5.74 -7.96 20.89
N GLN A 460 4.96 -7.86 19.82
CA GLN A 460 4.37 -9.02 19.12
C GLN A 460 4.94 -9.21 17.73
N ARG A 461 5.18 -8.13 16.99
CA ARG A 461 5.80 -8.22 15.66
C ARG A 461 7.32 -8.11 15.69
N ASP A 462 7.91 -7.63 16.78
CA ASP A 462 9.35 -7.31 16.86
C ASP A 462 9.83 -6.49 15.66
N LEU A 463 9.00 -5.52 15.25
CA LEU A 463 9.29 -4.58 14.18
C LEU A 463 9.86 -3.30 14.79
N HIS A 464 11.14 -3.08 14.55
CA HIS A 464 11.92 -1.94 15.02
C HIS A 464 12.13 -0.93 13.90
N ILE A 465 11.88 0.36 14.18
CA ILE A 465 12.07 1.44 13.21
C ILE A 465 13.18 2.36 13.68
N VAL A 466 14.25 2.46 12.88
CA VAL A 466 15.40 3.33 13.12
C VAL A 466 15.34 4.51 12.13
N GLN A 467 15.15 5.72 12.64
CA GLN A 467 15.18 6.93 11.80
C GLN A 467 16.63 7.39 11.58
N VAL A 468 16.99 7.61 10.33
CA VAL A 468 18.32 8.12 9.93
C VAL A 468 18.27 9.62 9.68
N GLY A 469 18.86 10.38 10.59
CA GLY A 469 18.92 11.84 10.55
C GLY A 469 17.56 12.54 10.75
N ASP A 470 17.57 13.87 10.59
CA ASP A 470 16.39 14.74 10.81
C ASP A 470 15.88 15.39 9.52
N ASN A 471 16.26 14.86 8.35
CA ASN A 471 15.85 15.39 7.06
C ASN A 471 14.58 14.69 6.54
N LYS A 472 13.66 15.46 5.93
CA LYS A 472 12.46 14.87 5.29
C LYS A 472 12.78 13.99 4.09
N ASN A 473 13.86 14.30 3.35
CA ASN A 473 14.29 13.53 2.17
C ASN A 473 13.15 13.27 1.17
N THR A 474 12.50 14.36 0.74
CA THR A 474 11.42 14.35 -0.25
C THR A 474 11.99 14.30 -1.67
N TRP A 475 12.04 13.11 -2.25
CA TRP A 475 12.68 12.89 -3.57
C TRP A 475 11.96 13.54 -4.73
N THR A 476 10.65 13.76 -4.61
CA THR A 476 9.85 14.42 -5.64
C THR A 476 10.23 15.88 -5.88
N ASN A 477 10.84 16.56 -4.90
CA ASN A 477 11.19 17.99 -5.01
C ASN A 477 12.71 18.24 -5.09
N ASN A 478 13.51 17.44 -4.40
CA ASN A 478 14.96 17.68 -4.26
C ASN A 478 15.83 16.72 -5.07
N GLY A 479 15.21 15.77 -5.78
CA GLY A 479 15.91 14.67 -6.45
C GLY A 479 16.44 13.63 -5.46
N TYR A 480 16.82 12.48 -6.00
CA TYR A 480 17.36 11.36 -5.24
C TYR A 480 18.82 11.61 -4.84
N ASN A 481 19.14 11.43 -3.55
CA ASN A 481 20.50 11.65 -3.05
C ASN A 481 21.35 10.38 -3.13
N HIS A 482 21.87 10.11 -4.32
CA HIS A 482 22.67 8.91 -4.58
C HIS A 482 23.82 8.72 -3.59
N ASN A 483 24.56 9.79 -3.26
CA ASN A 483 25.71 9.67 -2.38
C ASN A 483 25.30 9.23 -0.97
N LYS A 484 24.23 9.81 -0.40
CA LYS A 484 23.74 9.41 0.93
C LYS A 484 23.20 8.00 0.92
N VAL A 485 22.32 7.66 -0.02
CA VAL A 485 21.68 6.33 -0.03
C VAL A 485 22.70 5.23 -0.27
N GLY A 486 23.67 5.44 -1.18
CA GLY A 486 24.76 4.49 -1.41
C GLY A 486 25.61 4.25 -0.16
N ILE A 487 25.91 5.29 0.63
CA ILE A 487 26.63 5.11 1.91
C ILE A 487 25.80 4.27 2.90
N ILE A 488 24.48 4.48 2.98
CA ILE A 488 23.62 3.67 3.86
C ILE A 488 23.59 2.20 3.40
N CYS A 489 23.41 1.96 2.10
CA CYS A 489 23.40 0.61 1.56
C CYS A 489 24.72 -0.13 1.86
N ASP A 490 25.83 0.57 1.68
CA ASP A 490 27.18 0.11 2.00
C ASP A 490 27.34 -0.25 3.49
N GLU A 491 26.93 0.61 4.41
CA GLU A 491 27.06 0.36 5.85
C GLU A 491 26.12 -0.76 6.33
N LEU A 492 24.88 -0.79 5.83
CA LEU A 492 23.92 -1.85 6.16
C LEU A 492 24.37 -3.21 5.63
N SER A 493 24.83 -3.27 4.37
CA SER A 493 25.36 -4.50 3.78
C SER A 493 26.59 -5.00 4.55
N ARG A 494 27.50 -4.11 4.98
CA ARG A 494 28.65 -4.52 5.80
C ARG A 494 28.27 -5.00 7.20
N LYS A 495 27.31 -4.35 7.85
CA LYS A 495 26.90 -4.67 9.22
C LYS A 495 26.07 -5.95 9.30
N TYR A 496 25.17 -6.15 8.33
CA TYR A 496 24.16 -7.21 8.36
C TYR A 496 24.39 -8.32 7.34
N GLY A 497 25.27 -8.12 6.35
CA GLY A 497 25.57 -9.10 5.31
C GLY A 497 24.31 -9.49 4.54
N ASP A 498 24.11 -10.80 4.36
CA ASP A 498 23.00 -11.38 3.60
C ASP A 498 21.60 -11.08 4.21
N ASP A 499 21.52 -10.63 5.47
CA ASP A 499 20.26 -10.24 6.11
C ASP A 499 19.70 -8.90 5.58
N PHE A 500 20.48 -8.14 4.78
CA PHE A 500 20.06 -6.89 4.14
C PHE A 500 20.10 -7.00 2.61
N ARG A 501 18.94 -6.96 1.97
CA ARG A 501 18.82 -6.98 0.50
C ARG A 501 17.65 -6.20 -0.08
N THR A 502 16.85 -5.54 0.77
CA THR A 502 15.57 -4.98 0.34
C THR A 502 15.44 -3.49 0.60
N GLY A 503 14.65 -2.83 -0.25
CA GLY A 503 14.49 -1.39 -0.19
C GLY A 503 13.16 -0.86 -0.75
N VAL A 504 12.71 0.27 -0.21
CA VAL A 504 11.54 1.01 -0.68
C VAL A 504 11.91 2.45 -1.02
N THR A 505 11.45 2.97 -2.17
CA THR A 505 11.58 4.40 -2.50
C THR A 505 10.45 4.90 -3.41
N ALA A 506 10.55 6.09 -3.97
CA ALA A 506 9.58 6.59 -4.95
C ALA A 506 9.76 5.90 -6.30
N ASN A 507 8.67 5.64 -7.03
CA ASN A 507 8.66 4.91 -8.31
C ASN A 507 9.72 5.41 -9.30
N THR A 508 9.88 6.72 -9.42
CA THR A 508 10.88 7.34 -10.31
C THR A 508 12.32 6.95 -10.02
N PHE A 509 12.63 6.52 -8.80
CA PHE A 509 14.00 6.22 -8.33
C PHE A 509 14.17 4.76 -7.89
N GLU A 510 13.22 3.89 -8.22
CA GLU A 510 13.31 2.46 -7.86
C GLU A 510 14.54 1.81 -8.49
N SER A 511 14.80 2.06 -9.77
CA SER A 511 16.02 1.57 -10.45
C SER A 511 17.29 2.13 -9.82
N ASP A 512 17.31 3.40 -9.39
CA ASP A 512 18.47 3.98 -8.72
C ASP A 512 18.76 3.30 -7.38
N LEU A 513 17.71 2.96 -6.61
CA LEU A 513 17.88 2.21 -5.37
C LEU A 513 18.36 0.78 -5.63
N HIS A 514 17.81 0.12 -6.64
CA HIS A 514 18.23 -1.22 -7.04
C HIS A 514 19.73 -1.24 -7.40
N ASP A 515 20.17 -0.32 -8.26
CA ASP A 515 21.57 -0.20 -8.68
C ASP A 515 22.50 0.04 -7.48
N GLN A 516 22.06 0.82 -6.48
CA GLN A 516 22.85 1.08 -5.29
C GLN A 516 22.98 -0.11 -4.36
N LEU A 517 21.93 -0.92 -4.22
CA LEU A 517 22.03 -2.18 -3.48
C LEU A 517 23.00 -3.13 -4.19
N CYS A 518 22.94 -3.22 -5.53
CA CYS A 518 23.92 -3.99 -6.31
C CYS A 518 25.36 -3.48 -6.13
N ASP A 519 25.58 -2.17 -6.22
CA ASP A 519 26.90 -1.56 -6.03
C ASP A 519 27.48 -1.81 -4.62
N SER A 520 26.62 -1.97 -3.61
CA SER A 520 27.00 -2.34 -2.24
C SER A 520 27.28 -3.83 -2.06
N GLY A 521 27.20 -4.65 -3.13
CA GLY A 521 27.56 -6.07 -3.12
C GLY A 521 26.39 -7.04 -2.96
N ILE A 522 25.14 -6.59 -3.20
CA ILE A 522 23.95 -7.45 -3.15
C ILE A 522 23.65 -7.96 -4.57
N ASP A 523 23.81 -9.27 -4.80
CA ASP A 523 23.67 -9.88 -6.13
C ASP A 523 22.24 -9.83 -6.69
N SER A 524 21.24 -9.90 -5.82
CA SER A 524 19.81 -9.91 -6.20
C SER A 524 18.97 -9.11 -5.20
N PRO A 525 18.99 -7.77 -5.28
CA PRO A 525 18.21 -6.93 -4.38
C PRO A 525 16.74 -6.92 -4.78
N ASP A 526 15.86 -6.94 -3.78
CA ASP A 526 14.42 -6.82 -3.99
C ASP A 526 13.97 -5.39 -3.62
N THR A 527 13.57 -4.61 -4.61
CA THR A 527 13.08 -3.24 -4.42
C THR A 527 11.60 -3.14 -4.76
N ILE A 528 10.90 -2.24 -4.06
CA ILE A 528 9.55 -1.81 -4.45
C ILE A 528 9.43 -0.29 -4.32
N HIS A 529 8.37 0.28 -4.90
CA HIS A 529 8.05 1.69 -4.74
C HIS A 529 6.80 1.95 -3.90
N PHE A 530 6.71 3.13 -3.30
CA PHE A 530 5.49 3.61 -2.64
C PHE A 530 4.29 3.60 -3.62
N GLY A 531 3.17 3.01 -3.21
CA GLY A 531 2.01 2.66 -4.02
C GLY A 531 1.97 1.18 -4.44
N ALA A 532 3.12 0.55 -4.71
CA ALA A 532 3.21 -0.86 -5.08
C ALA A 532 3.15 -1.81 -3.87
N GLU A 533 3.30 -1.30 -2.64
CA GLU A 533 3.14 -2.08 -1.41
C GLU A 533 1.73 -2.68 -1.25
N LYS A 534 0.75 -2.29 -2.06
CA LYS A 534 -0.59 -2.89 -2.05
C LYS A 534 -0.69 -4.20 -2.82
N SER A 535 0.31 -4.56 -3.65
CA SER A 535 0.16 -5.61 -4.67
C SER A 535 0.97 -6.88 -4.43
N ILE A 536 1.86 -6.93 -3.44
CA ILE A 536 2.91 -7.97 -3.40
C ILE A 536 3.08 -8.48 -1.96
N GLU A 537 3.39 -9.75 -1.68
CA GLU A 537 3.73 -10.21 -0.30
C GLU A 537 5.21 -10.01 0.07
N ASP A 538 5.97 -9.33 -0.79
CA ASP A 538 7.41 -9.17 -0.64
C ASP A 538 7.80 -8.42 0.64
N PHE A 539 8.86 -8.94 1.26
CA PHE A 539 9.55 -8.52 2.48
C PHE A 539 9.07 -9.12 3.79
N SER A 540 8.11 -10.06 3.75
CA SER A 540 7.54 -10.60 4.99
C SER A 540 8.57 -11.27 5.89
N SER A 541 9.61 -11.90 5.34
CA SER A 541 10.68 -12.63 6.07
C SER A 541 12.00 -11.86 6.17
N GLU A 542 12.05 -10.62 5.69
CA GLU A 542 13.29 -9.85 5.61
C GLU A 542 13.59 -9.20 6.96
N ARG A 543 14.83 -9.36 7.41
CA ARG A 543 15.26 -8.90 8.74
C ARG A 543 15.69 -7.46 8.75
N ILE A 544 16.30 -6.98 7.67
CA ILE A 544 16.81 -5.62 7.56
C ILE A 544 16.24 -4.99 6.30
N GLY A 545 15.62 -3.83 6.46
CA GLY A 545 15.00 -3.09 5.36
C GLY A 545 15.45 -1.63 5.31
N LEU A 546 15.49 -1.06 4.12
CA LEU A 546 15.73 0.38 3.92
C LEU A 546 14.51 1.06 3.30
N ILE A 547 14.04 2.15 3.90
CA ILE A 547 13.09 3.08 3.29
C ILE A 547 13.84 4.37 2.95
N ALA A 548 14.15 4.52 1.67
CA ALA A 548 14.90 5.65 1.17
C ALA A 548 13.94 6.80 0.82
N GLY A 549 13.78 7.73 1.77
CA GLY A 549 13.02 8.98 1.63
C GLY A 549 11.51 8.83 1.74
N CYS A 550 10.78 9.82 1.22
CA CYS A 550 9.32 9.78 1.12
C CYS A 550 8.80 10.53 -0.12
N ILE A 551 7.57 10.21 -0.53
CA ILE A 551 6.85 10.97 -1.56
C ILE A 551 6.30 12.25 -0.95
N SER A 552 6.48 13.37 -1.65
CA SER A 552 5.77 14.61 -1.33
C SER A 552 4.94 15.09 -2.51
N PRO A 553 3.63 15.35 -2.32
CA PRO A 553 2.83 16.01 -3.33
C PRO A 553 3.21 17.49 -3.47
N SER A 554 2.75 18.12 -4.56
CA SER A 554 2.79 19.57 -4.71
C SER A 554 1.76 20.25 -3.79
N SER A 555 1.97 21.53 -3.47
CA SER A 555 0.94 22.29 -2.72
C SER A 555 -0.36 22.39 -3.48
N ASP A 556 -0.31 22.46 -4.82
CA ASP A 556 -1.54 22.55 -5.61
C ASP A 556 -2.39 21.30 -5.49
N HIS A 557 -1.78 20.10 -5.41
CA HIS A 557 -2.55 18.88 -5.16
C HIS A 557 -3.36 18.97 -3.86
N ILE A 558 -2.79 19.56 -2.80
CA ILE A 558 -3.50 19.76 -1.53
C ILE A 558 -4.57 20.85 -1.67
N LYS A 559 -4.29 21.95 -2.39
CA LYS A 559 -5.27 23.01 -2.71
C LYS A 559 -6.48 22.45 -3.47
N ASP A 560 -6.25 21.53 -4.41
CA ASP A 560 -7.30 20.88 -5.19
C ASP A 560 -8.27 20.11 -4.26
N TRP A 561 -7.74 19.38 -3.26
CA TRP A 561 -8.55 18.72 -2.23
C TRP A 561 -9.24 19.70 -1.27
N LEU A 562 -8.57 20.77 -0.84
CA LEU A 562 -9.17 21.78 0.02
C LEU A 562 -10.35 22.47 -0.67
N ALA A 563 -10.21 22.83 -1.94
CA ALA A 563 -11.31 23.35 -2.75
C ALA A 563 -12.46 22.35 -2.87
N LEU A 564 -12.16 21.07 -3.12
CA LEU A 564 -13.16 20.00 -3.18
C LEU A 564 -14.03 19.93 -1.92
N PHE A 565 -13.42 20.18 -0.74
CA PHE A 565 -14.12 20.20 0.55
C PHE A 565 -14.67 21.56 0.96
N ASP A 566 -14.50 22.58 0.12
CA ASP A 566 -14.80 23.99 0.41
C ASP A 566 -14.11 24.48 1.70
N LYS A 567 -12.79 24.25 1.76
CA LYS A 567 -11.91 24.55 2.90
C LYS A 567 -10.77 25.46 2.49
N SER A 568 -10.16 26.13 3.47
CA SER A 568 -9.14 27.15 3.23
C SER A 568 -7.92 26.98 4.13
N ALA A 569 -6.77 26.70 3.51
CA ALA A 569 -5.47 26.73 4.15
C ALA A 569 -4.38 27.12 3.14
N ILE A 570 -3.37 27.86 3.59
CA ILE A 570 -2.31 28.38 2.73
C ILE A 570 -0.99 27.69 3.11
N PRO A 571 -0.16 27.25 2.14
CA PRO A 571 1.18 26.78 2.44
C PRO A 571 1.99 27.87 3.14
N LYS A 572 2.63 27.54 4.26
CA LYS A 572 3.39 28.52 5.05
C LYS A 572 4.48 29.23 4.24
N ARG A 573 5.08 28.56 3.25
CA ARG A 573 6.09 29.14 2.35
C ARG A 573 5.57 30.29 1.48
N GLU A 574 4.25 30.40 1.28
CA GLU A 574 3.63 31.50 0.52
C GLU A 574 3.45 32.77 1.39
N ILE A 575 3.56 32.65 2.71
CA ILE A 575 3.50 33.78 3.65
C ILE A 575 4.85 34.08 4.34
N ASP A 576 5.77 33.13 4.30
CA ASP A 576 7.09 33.18 4.93
C ASP A 576 8.14 32.68 3.92
N GLU A 577 8.77 33.61 3.21
CA GLU A 577 9.75 33.33 2.15
C GLU A 577 10.99 32.57 2.68
N ASP A 578 11.30 32.71 3.97
CA ASP A 578 12.41 32.02 4.62
C ASP A 578 12.04 30.57 5.01
N TYR A 579 10.75 30.23 5.02
CA TYR A 579 10.26 28.90 5.36
C TYR A 579 10.36 27.93 4.18
N ARG A 580 11.29 26.97 4.29
CA ARG A 580 11.54 25.93 3.27
C ARG A 580 10.78 24.62 3.50
N GLY A 581 9.88 24.57 4.47
CA GLY A 581 9.09 23.37 4.76
C GLY A 581 7.78 23.30 3.98
N GLN A 582 6.86 22.45 4.45
CA GLN A 582 5.56 22.20 3.81
C GLN A 582 4.38 22.31 4.77
N SER A 583 4.57 22.98 5.90
CA SER A 583 3.47 23.22 6.81
C SER A 583 2.40 24.15 6.23
N TRP A 584 1.20 24.04 6.75
CA TRP A 584 0.04 24.83 6.36
C TRP A 584 -0.40 25.78 7.48
N VAL A 585 -1.03 26.88 7.09
CA VAL A 585 -1.61 27.86 8.01
C VAL A 585 -3.03 28.23 7.57
N GLY A 586 -3.87 28.61 8.53
CA GLY A 586 -5.27 28.97 8.27
C GLY A 586 -6.26 28.12 9.06
N PRO A 587 -7.57 28.37 8.88
CA PRO A 587 -8.62 27.69 9.64
C PRO A 587 -8.66 26.18 9.41
N ASP A 588 -8.31 25.73 8.20
CA ASP A 588 -8.33 24.31 7.83
C ASP A 588 -6.92 23.70 7.65
N ALA A 589 -5.91 24.28 8.32
CA ALA A 589 -4.53 23.79 8.23
C ALA A 589 -4.41 22.32 8.67
N ASP A 590 -5.14 21.91 9.71
CA ASP A 590 -5.14 20.51 10.19
C ASP A 590 -5.64 19.53 9.12
N LEU A 591 -6.61 19.95 8.30
CA LEU A 591 -7.09 19.15 7.17
C LEU A 591 -6.01 19.03 6.09
N ALA A 592 -5.36 20.14 5.74
CA ALA A 592 -4.27 20.15 4.77
C ALA A 592 -3.10 19.26 5.23
N GLU A 593 -2.72 19.34 6.50
CA GLU A 593 -1.71 18.48 7.12
C GLU A 593 -2.15 17.01 7.16
N SER A 594 -3.44 16.73 7.37
CA SER A 594 -3.97 15.36 7.28
C SER A 594 -3.85 14.79 5.86
N ILE A 595 -4.16 15.58 4.84
CA ILE A 595 -4.04 15.16 3.43
C ILE A 595 -2.57 15.01 3.02
N LEU A 596 -1.68 15.85 3.54
CA LEU A 596 -0.24 15.73 3.32
C LEU A 596 0.34 14.50 4.04
N GLY A 597 -0.05 14.28 5.29
CA GLY A 597 0.36 13.15 6.12
C GLY A 597 -0.05 11.79 5.54
N ASP A 598 -1.21 11.74 4.89
CA ASP A 598 -1.68 10.58 4.12
C ASP A 598 -0.66 10.06 3.10
N ILE A 599 0.04 11.00 2.43
CA ILE A 599 0.99 10.67 1.37
C ILE A 599 2.39 10.47 1.95
N GLN A 600 2.80 11.34 2.86
CA GLN A 600 4.15 11.33 3.45
C GLN A 600 4.29 10.27 4.54
N ARG A 601 3.55 10.44 5.64
CA ARG A 601 3.68 9.62 6.84
C ARG A 601 3.11 8.23 6.62
N ASP A 602 1.89 8.16 6.11
CA ASP A 602 1.15 6.90 6.07
C ASP A 602 1.73 5.95 5.01
N GLY A 603 2.23 6.47 3.88
CA GLY A 603 3.01 5.67 2.92
C GLY A 603 4.29 5.07 3.50
N VAL A 604 5.04 5.83 4.32
CA VAL A 604 6.24 5.32 5.00
C VAL A 604 5.87 4.29 6.06
N LEU A 605 4.81 4.50 6.85
CA LEU A 605 4.34 3.52 7.83
C LEU A 605 3.84 2.22 7.18
N GLN A 606 3.14 2.33 6.05
CA GLN A 606 2.71 1.17 5.27
C GLN A 606 3.92 0.38 4.75
N ALA A 607 4.94 1.07 4.22
CA ALA A 607 6.19 0.45 3.79
C ALA A 607 6.95 -0.23 4.94
N CYS A 608 7.06 0.41 6.12
CA CYS A 608 7.64 -0.23 7.32
C CYS A 608 6.87 -1.49 7.71
N GLY A 609 5.53 -1.42 7.65
CA GLY A 609 4.65 -2.51 8.04
C GLY A 609 4.72 -3.76 7.15
N ARG A 610 5.50 -3.75 6.07
CA ARG A 610 5.77 -4.89 5.19
C ARG A 610 6.69 -5.94 5.82
N TYR A 611 7.61 -5.46 6.65
CA TYR A 611 8.58 -6.26 7.37
C TYR A 611 7.96 -6.87 8.64
N ALA A 612 8.44 -8.03 9.09
CA ALA A 612 7.92 -8.73 10.26
C ALA A 612 6.40 -8.92 10.23
N ARG A 613 5.90 -9.55 9.15
CA ARG A 613 4.47 -9.53 8.77
C ARG A 613 3.66 -10.63 9.45
N SER A 614 4.30 -11.66 9.96
CA SER A 614 3.75 -12.83 10.61
C SER A 614 4.02 -12.77 12.10
N PRO A 615 3.20 -12.02 12.88
CA PRO A 615 3.40 -11.91 14.32
C PRO A 615 3.40 -13.24 15.06
N GLN A 616 2.90 -14.34 14.44
CA GLN A 616 2.89 -15.70 15.00
C GLN A 616 4.19 -16.46 14.83
N ASP A 617 5.01 -16.05 13.87
CA ASP A 617 6.29 -16.69 13.60
C ASP A 617 7.34 -16.03 14.49
N PRO A 618 7.91 -16.77 15.47
CA PRO A 618 8.91 -16.21 16.37
C PRO A 618 10.25 -15.93 15.67
N ASP A 619 10.43 -16.33 14.41
CA ASP A 619 11.62 -16.05 13.62
C ASP A 619 11.42 -14.87 12.65
N ASP A 620 10.22 -14.29 12.64
CA ASP A 620 9.83 -13.16 11.81
C ASP A 620 9.94 -11.82 12.58
N GLU A 621 11.17 -11.32 12.66
CA GLU A 621 11.59 -10.07 13.30
C GLU A 621 12.26 -9.15 12.27
N ALA A 622 12.16 -7.83 12.42
CA ALA A 622 12.78 -6.91 11.47
C ALA A 622 13.16 -5.54 12.04
N THR A 623 14.29 -5.01 11.56
CA THR A 623 14.73 -3.63 11.77
C THR A 623 14.69 -2.88 10.44
N VAL A 624 13.92 -1.80 10.40
CA VAL A 624 13.74 -0.97 9.21
C VAL A 624 14.38 0.39 9.41
N TYR A 625 15.37 0.71 8.57
CA TYR A 625 16.02 2.00 8.51
C TYR A 625 15.22 2.95 7.65
N VAL A 626 14.79 4.07 8.22
CA VAL A 626 13.93 5.05 7.56
C VAL A 626 14.68 6.35 7.38
N MET A 627 15.01 6.67 6.14
CA MET A 627 15.76 7.88 5.81
C MET A 627 14.80 9.07 5.60
N THR A 628 13.92 9.32 6.55
CA THR A 628 13.01 10.48 6.55
C THR A 628 12.46 10.75 7.95
N ASN A 629 12.25 12.02 8.31
CA ASN A 629 11.66 12.42 9.59
C ASN A 629 10.14 12.71 9.53
N VAL A 630 9.43 12.18 8.54
CA VAL A 630 7.96 12.36 8.43
C VAL A 630 7.18 11.51 9.43
N LEU A 631 7.85 10.54 10.09
CA LEU A 631 7.24 9.71 11.11
C LEU A 631 7.14 10.47 12.44
N PRO A 632 5.99 10.41 13.13
CA PRO A 632 5.89 10.86 14.51
C PRO A 632 6.84 10.08 15.43
N ASP A 633 7.34 10.74 16.47
CA ASP A 633 8.30 10.17 17.43
C ASP A 633 7.81 8.86 18.07
N GLU A 634 6.50 8.70 18.27
CA GLU A 634 5.90 7.48 18.83
C GLU A 634 6.04 6.23 17.94
N TYR A 635 6.35 6.41 16.65
CA TYR A 635 6.65 5.30 15.74
C TYR A 635 8.15 5.04 15.61
N VAL A 636 9.02 5.97 16.01
CA VAL A 636 10.46 5.85 15.88
C VAL A 636 11.02 5.24 17.15
N ASP A 637 11.64 4.07 17.04
CA ASP A 637 12.17 3.36 18.20
C ASP A 637 13.60 3.83 18.54
N GLU A 638 14.37 4.21 17.51
CA GLU A 638 15.71 4.75 17.64
C GLU A 638 15.96 5.86 16.59
N LYS A 639 16.68 6.91 16.98
CA LYS A 639 17.15 7.97 16.08
C LYS A 639 18.67 7.93 16.04
N ILE A 640 19.23 7.80 14.85
CA ILE A 640 20.67 7.87 14.61
C ILE A 640 21.01 9.13 13.81
N ASP A 641 22.26 9.57 13.93
CA ASP A 641 22.75 10.76 13.22
C ASP A 641 22.68 10.58 11.69
N ASP A 642 22.61 11.70 10.97
CA ASP A 642 22.58 11.69 9.51
C ASP A 642 23.94 11.24 8.93
N VAL A 643 23.90 10.73 7.71
CA VAL A 643 25.08 10.26 6.97
C VAL A 643 26.08 11.39 6.80
N ILE A 644 27.34 11.11 7.12
CA ILE A 644 28.46 12.02 6.92
C ILE A 644 29.26 11.58 5.68
N PRO A 645 28.99 12.15 4.49
CA PRO A 645 29.72 11.79 3.28
C PRO A 645 31.17 12.27 3.33
N PHE A 646 32.08 11.45 2.80
CA PHE A 646 33.47 11.83 2.67
C PHE A 646 33.71 12.70 1.44
N GLY A 647 34.46 13.78 1.64
CA GLY A 647 34.96 14.59 0.54
C GLY A 647 36.04 13.85 -0.26
N LYS A 648 36.30 14.32 -1.48
CA LYS A 648 37.29 13.72 -2.40
C LYS A 648 38.65 13.45 -1.76
N LYS A 649 39.13 14.36 -0.90
CA LYS A 649 40.42 14.22 -0.20
C LYS A 649 40.40 13.06 0.79
N GLN A 650 39.33 12.92 1.55
CA GLN A 650 39.18 11.86 2.57
C GLN A 650 39.10 10.49 1.91
N LYS A 651 38.29 10.36 0.85
CA LYS A 651 38.19 9.12 0.06
C LYS A 651 39.56 8.67 -0.47
N GLN A 652 40.35 9.59 -1.01
CA GLN A 652 41.68 9.27 -1.54
C GLN A 652 42.72 8.91 -0.46
N ILE A 653 42.66 9.56 0.70
CA ILE A 653 43.51 9.20 1.86
C ILE A 653 43.22 7.76 2.30
N LEU A 654 41.94 7.40 2.42
CA LEU A 654 41.53 6.06 2.86
C LEU A 654 41.81 5.00 1.80
N SER A 655 41.55 5.29 0.52
CA SER A 655 41.87 4.38 -0.59
C SER A 655 43.36 4.04 -0.61
N HIS A 656 44.22 5.06 -0.42
CA HIS A 656 45.68 4.85 -0.34
C HIS A 656 46.07 3.93 0.83
N LEU A 657 45.47 4.12 2.01
CA LEU A 657 45.76 3.27 3.17
C LEU A 657 45.35 1.80 2.96
N VAL A 658 44.24 1.57 2.26
CA VAL A 658 43.80 0.21 1.92
C VAL A 658 44.71 -0.41 0.87
N GLU A 659 45.07 0.35 -0.18
CA GLU A 659 45.95 -0.10 -1.26
C GLU A 659 47.38 -0.38 -0.78
N SER A 660 47.87 0.38 0.20
CA SER A 660 49.22 0.17 0.77
C SER A 660 49.30 -1.11 1.61
N GLY A 661 48.17 -1.56 2.18
CA GLY A 661 48.07 -2.78 2.98
C GLY A 661 48.92 -2.77 4.26
N GLY A 662 49.40 -1.60 4.68
CA GLY A 662 50.34 -1.45 5.79
C GLY A 662 50.12 -0.17 6.59
N GLN A 663 50.79 -0.11 7.74
CA GLN A 663 50.73 1.04 8.64
C GLN A 663 51.60 2.19 8.14
N GLU A 664 51.01 3.37 7.99
CA GLU A 664 51.72 4.57 7.54
C GLU A 664 51.49 5.76 8.49
N THR A 665 52.49 6.62 8.62
CA THR A 665 52.36 7.91 9.31
C THR A 665 51.69 8.95 8.41
N ALA A 666 51.08 9.98 9.01
CA ALA A 666 50.50 11.10 8.24
C ALA A 666 51.50 11.84 7.33
N SER A 667 52.81 11.74 7.60
CA SER A 667 53.85 12.32 6.72
C SER A 667 54.07 11.45 5.48
N GLU A 668 54.15 10.14 5.65
CA GLU A 668 54.35 9.18 4.55
C GLU A 668 53.16 9.19 3.59
N ILE A 669 51.94 9.21 4.15
CA ILE A 669 50.71 9.31 3.36
C ILE A 669 50.73 10.59 2.51
N LYS A 670 51.10 11.74 3.11
CA LYS A 670 51.17 13.02 2.39
C LYS A 670 52.15 12.96 1.20
N GLU A 671 53.28 12.30 1.35
CA GLU A 671 54.30 12.20 0.31
C GLU A 671 53.89 11.26 -0.82
N ARG A 672 53.01 10.30 -0.56
CA ARG A 672 52.62 9.25 -1.50
C ARG A 672 51.31 9.52 -2.23
N ILE A 673 50.37 10.26 -1.63
CA ILE A 673 49.11 10.58 -2.30
C ILE A 673 49.30 11.66 -3.38
N PRO A 674 48.71 11.50 -4.58
CA PRO A 674 48.91 12.42 -5.70
C PRO A 674 48.20 13.78 -5.55
N ILE A 675 47.41 13.96 -4.49
CA ILE A 675 46.66 15.19 -4.24
C ILE A 675 47.31 16.10 -3.20
N SER A 676 47.20 17.41 -3.44
CA SER A 676 47.66 18.43 -2.49
C SER A 676 46.80 18.45 -1.22
N VAL A 677 47.24 17.71 -0.21
CA VAL A 677 46.66 17.66 1.13
C VAL A 677 47.71 18.07 2.16
N SER A 678 47.30 18.85 3.16
CA SER A 678 48.19 19.17 4.28
C SER A 678 48.26 18.02 5.27
N LYS A 679 49.41 17.83 5.92
CA LYS A 679 49.57 16.86 7.01
C LYS A 679 48.53 17.06 8.11
N ASN A 680 48.20 18.32 8.41
CA ASN A 680 47.14 18.65 9.37
C ASN A 680 45.77 18.13 8.93
N HIS A 681 45.41 18.20 7.65
CA HIS A 681 44.12 17.69 7.18
C HIS A 681 44.04 16.17 7.29
N ILE A 682 45.12 15.44 7.02
CA ILE A 682 45.21 13.99 7.22
C ILE A 682 45.01 13.66 8.71
N TYR A 683 45.74 14.35 9.59
CA TYR A 683 45.62 14.15 11.03
C TYR A 683 44.22 14.47 11.57
N THR A 684 43.63 15.60 11.15
CA THR A 684 42.27 15.98 11.54
C THR A 684 41.24 14.97 11.03
N THR A 685 41.45 14.41 9.83
CA THR A 685 40.57 13.37 9.28
C THR A 685 40.63 12.11 10.13
N PHE A 686 41.83 11.57 10.41
CA PHE A 686 41.95 10.35 11.21
C PHE A 686 41.52 10.54 12.65
N ARG A 687 41.81 11.70 13.26
CA ARG A 687 41.33 12.01 14.60
C ARG A 687 39.80 12.10 14.66
N LYS A 688 39.15 12.57 13.59
CA LYS A 688 37.68 12.62 13.53
C LYS A 688 37.05 11.23 13.48
N PHE A 689 37.76 10.24 12.93
CA PHE A 689 37.26 8.89 12.67
C PHE A 689 38.06 7.81 13.41
N SER A 690 38.78 8.16 14.47
CA SER A 690 39.63 7.23 15.22
C SER A 690 38.84 6.11 15.89
N ASP A 691 37.58 6.39 16.19
CA ASP A 691 36.68 5.46 16.89
C ASP A 691 35.89 4.59 15.89
N GLN A 692 36.14 4.77 14.59
CA GLN A 692 35.43 4.05 13.54
C GLN A 692 36.10 2.69 13.26
N PRO A 693 35.32 1.62 13.05
CA PRO A 693 35.85 0.25 12.97
C PRO A 693 36.75 0.02 11.75
N PHE A 694 36.70 0.87 10.72
CA PHE A 694 37.54 0.75 9.53
C PHE A 694 38.93 1.34 9.69
N LEU A 695 39.18 2.14 10.74
CA LEU A 695 40.43 2.87 10.92
C LEU A 695 41.15 2.39 12.19
N ASN A 696 42.30 1.78 12.00
CA ASN A 696 43.17 1.32 13.08
C ASN A 696 44.25 2.37 13.36
N VAL A 697 44.34 2.80 14.63
CA VAL A 697 45.30 3.81 15.08
C VAL A 697 46.19 3.22 16.16
N GLU A 698 47.48 3.08 15.87
CA GLU A 698 48.49 2.77 16.88
C GLU A 698 49.16 4.06 17.34
N GLU A 699 48.82 4.47 18.56
CA GLU A 699 49.33 5.70 19.12
C GLU A 699 50.83 5.61 19.42
N GLU A 700 51.61 6.56 18.87
CA GLU A 700 53.03 6.75 19.20
C GLU A 700 53.95 5.56 18.82
N ALA A 701 53.47 4.63 17.99
CA ALA A 701 54.19 3.44 17.56
C ALA A 701 55.18 3.68 16.40
N GLY A 702 55.06 4.81 15.68
CA GLY A 702 55.88 5.15 14.52
C GLY A 702 57.16 5.92 14.84
N PRO A 703 58.03 6.16 13.84
CA PRO A 703 59.24 6.96 14.00
C PRO A 703 58.94 8.34 14.60
N TYR A 704 59.76 8.76 15.57
CA TYR A 704 59.59 10.03 16.29
C TYR A 704 58.26 10.14 17.07
N ASN A 705 57.75 9.02 17.60
CA ASN A 705 56.48 8.91 18.32
C ASN A 705 55.28 9.35 17.47
N ALA A 706 55.33 9.15 16.16
CA ALA A 706 54.19 9.40 15.28
C ALA A 706 53.13 8.31 15.46
N HIS A 707 51.85 8.67 15.39
CA HIS A 707 50.79 7.66 15.26
C HIS A 707 50.89 6.96 13.90
N LEU A 708 50.68 5.64 13.92
CA LEU A 708 50.59 4.80 12.73
C LEU A 708 49.11 4.56 12.42
N PHE A 709 48.76 4.71 11.15
CA PHE A 709 47.39 4.54 10.66
C PHE A 709 47.35 3.40 9.64
N SER A 710 46.34 2.55 9.75
CA SER A 710 45.96 1.57 8.72
C SER A 710 44.45 1.52 8.59
N ALA A 711 43.95 1.14 7.42
CA ALA A 711 42.52 1.02 7.17
C ALA A 711 42.19 -0.35 6.58
N ASP A 712 41.12 -0.97 7.09
CA ASP A 712 40.68 -2.29 6.63
C ASP A 712 39.88 -2.19 5.32
N TYR A 713 39.17 -1.07 5.14
CA TYR A 713 38.46 -0.71 3.92
C TYR A 713 38.33 0.82 3.81
N ALA A 714 37.91 1.29 2.62
CA ALA A 714 37.80 2.71 2.31
C ALA A 714 36.34 3.11 2.03
N PRO A 715 35.57 3.49 3.07
CA PRO A 715 34.17 3.83 2.87
C PRO A 715 33.98 5.18 2.17
N SER A 716 32.80 5.35 1.58
CA SER A 716 32.39 6.60 0.93
C SER A 716 31.87 7.67 1.90
N GLY A 717 31.63 7.31 3.16
CA GLY A 717 31.13 8.14 4.24
C GLY A 717 31.01 7.34 5.53
N VAL A 718 30.31 7.86 6.53
CA VAL A 718 30.02 7.16 7.79
C VAL A 718 28.57 7.33 8.16
N LEU A 719 27.99 6.25 8.67
CA LEU A 719 26.75 6.22 9.44
C LEU A 719 27.03 5.45 10.74
N ASP A 720 26.67 6.01 11.89
CA ASP A 720 26.88 5.38 13.19
C ASP A 720 25.66 4.51 13.52
N ILE A 721 25.79 3.19 13.38
CA ILE A 721 24.71 2.19 13.50
C ILE A 721 24.98 1.24 14.65
#